data_AF-A0AAX7U113-F1
#
_entry.id   AF-A0AAX7U113-F1
#
_cell.length_a   1.000
_cell.length_b   1.000
_cell.length_c   1.000
_cell.angle_alpha   90.00
_cell.angle_beta   90.00
_cell.angle_gamma   90.00
#
_symmetry.space_group_name_H-M   'P 1'
#
loop_
_entity.id
_entity.type
_entity.pdbx_description
1 polymer ?
#
loop_
_entity_poly.entity_id
_entity_poly.type
_entity_poly.pdbx_seq_one_letter_code
_entity_poly.pdbx_strand_id
1 'polypeptide(L)'
;ERPSGTRKLHHPVAFRGTAADVVHSSLSLSVCQGMSNHLSLLGTYEQHYDSMVRMYSNCSVVLENLEITYTQEHHDLSFLQSIQEVGGYVLIAMNDVATIPLVNLRLIRGQNLYEGRFALLVMSNYHKNDVGKCFDVLAYVCFIILTEILKGGVKVTRNPLLCNIETIDWWDIVDKASNYSVVFTKDDFPKKCQTCDPSCHNSSCWAAGQDHCQRFTKLLCAEQCSWRCRGPKPVDCCNEHCAAGCTGPRATDCLACRAFNDDGICKDACPPLKRYDSILHQVVENPNAKFTFGATCVKACPHNYVVTEGSCVRSCSNRMYEVKENGIQRCKDCDGPCPKACDGVRFGTLINTIAINASNIDLFKDCTKINGDVVILESSFTGDPHYNIPPMEPEKLENFKTVKEITGYLVIQFWPKNLTSLSVFENLEIIRGRTTFSLAVVSLKHLRWLGLRSLKEVSAGVVAVKNNPELCYVWKDQWAHLFRSTDQTIKIRQYSCLCDTERNNQTCDTECTDLGCWGPGPTMCLSCRQFNRKGRCVVSCNLLQGEPREVEVNGSCVQCHPECLLQTGSLTCSGPGPDKCSQCAHVKDGPHCVPHCPHGVQGEGGKLVWKYADRMGQCQSCHQNCSEGSLAHSTLAASVIGGLLLLVIVSLIIFVLLRRMQIKRKRTVRRLLQERELVEPLTPSGQAPNQALLRILKETEFKKVRVLGSGAFGTVYKGLWIPEGENVKIPVAIKVLREATSPKANQEVLDEAYVMASVDHPHVCRLLGICLTSSVQLVTQLMPYGCLLDYVRHHRDSIGAQWLLNWCVQIAKGMNYLEERHLVHRDLAARNVLLKSPNHVKITDFGLAKLLTADEKEYHADGGKVPIKWMALESILQWTYTHQSDVWSYGVTVWEIMTFGSKPYDGIPASEIATVLGRGERLPQPPICTIDVYMIMVKCWMIDPSSRPRFKELMVEFSKMASDPSRYLVIQGDLPSPSDSRFYSRLLSTDDTEDVIDPDEYLKCKQSTSTRHKWPEVQLFISSVFHSNERALMKQRCFIDSLRSCQNGHPAGENSLALRYITDPTDSALEKDFIDHEYMNQSVSETSQSSRLSKVLNPNYEDLSLGWGPLPHPLEDLNTSQVPYGPEYLNASFKLRPLVTSHSLDNPDYQADFLPQTIKDATLAENHLFLPAAENLEYLGVGGALHAPVR
;
A
#
# COMPACT_ATOMS: atom_id res chain seq x y z
N GLU A 1 -53.27 30.60 -53.48
CA GLU A 1 -51.81 30.81 -53.58
C GLU A 1 -51.22 31.15 -52.20
N ARG A 2 -49.93 31.50 -52.14
CA ARG A 2 -49.20 32.46 -51.24
C ARG A 2 -49.99 33.37 -50.26
N PRO A 3 -49.34 34.04 -49.25
CA PRO A 3 -47.95 33.87 -48.73
C PRO A 3 -47.68 34.11 -47.21
N SER A 4 -46.49 33.65 -46.77
CA SER A 4 -45.48 34.22 -45.81
C SER A 4 -45.77 35.29 -44.72
N GLY A 5 -44.97 35.26 -43.65
CA GLY A 5 -44.59 36.47 -42.88
C GLY A 5 -43.46 36.26 -41.84
N THR A 6 -42.36 37.03 -41.92
CA THR A 6 -41.26 37.06 -40.92
C THR A 6 -40.85 38.50 -40.59
N ARG A 7 -40.56 38.84 -39.31
CA ARG A 7 -39.43 39.74 -38.86
C ARG A 7 -39.46 40.26 -37.39
N LYS A 8 -38.23 40.41 -36.85
CA LYS A 8 -37.67 41.50 -35.99
C LYS A 8 -37.83 41.56 -34.43
N LEU A 9 -36.66 41.40 -33.77
CA LEU A 9 -35.91 42.31 -32.86
C LEU A 9 -36.35 42.65 -31.40
N HIS A 10 -35.38 42.41 -30.48
CA HIS A 10 -34.96 43.12 -29.24
C HIS A 10 -35.92 43.47 -28.07
N HIS A 11 -35.55 42.95 -26.87
CA HIS A 11 -35.35 43.58 -25.53
C HIS A 11 -36.38 44.57 -24.90
N PRO A 12 -36.39 44.77 -23.55
CA PRO A 12 -35.50 44.25 -22.51
C PRO A 12 -36.21 43.52 -21.34
N VAL A 13 -35.43 43.25 -20.28
CA VAL A 13 -35.77 42.57 -19.02
C VAL A 13 -36.82 43.32 -18.18
N ALA A 14 -37.82 42.59 -17.67
CA ALA A 14 -38.32 42.66 -16.27
C ALA A 14 -39.46 41.65 -16.04
N PHE A 15 -39.46 40.92 -14.91
CA PHE A 15 -40.71 40.42 -14.32
C PHE A 15 -40.60 40.28 -12.80
N ARG A 16 -41.62 40.78 -12.08
CA ARG A 16 -41.85 40.51 -10.66
C ARG A 16 -42.54 39.15 -10.50
N GLY A 17 -42.30 38.46 -9.39
CA GLY A 17 -42.95 37.19 -9.08
C GLY A 17 -44.41 37.32 -8.63
N THR A 18 -45.07 36.17 -8.48
CA THR A 18 -46.30 35.96 -7.70
C THR A 18 -46.09 34.74 -6.81
N ALA A 19 -46.82 34.62 -5.70
CA ALA A 19 -46.53 33.64 -4.64
C ALA A 19 -47.75 32.79 -4.25
N ALA A 20 -47.61 31.49 -4.45
CA ALA A 20 -48.32 30.36 -3.85
C ALA A 20 -47.52 29.09 -4.25
N ASP A 21 -47.35 28.05 -3.44
CA ASP A 21 -47.99 27.72 -2.17
C ASP A 21 -47.02 27.71 -0.97
N VAL A 22 -47.57 27.83 0.25
CA VAL A 22 -46.82 27.71 1.52
C VAL A 22 -47.42 26.58 2.36
N VAL A 23 -46.79 25.41 2.34
CA VAL A 23 -47.04 24.32 3.29
C VAL A 23 -45.72 23.61 3.64
N HIS A 24 -45.48 23.39 4.93
CA HIS A 24 -44.33 22.69 5.54
C HIS A 24 -42.91 23.18 5.20
N SER A 25 -42.43 24.11 6.03
CA SER A 25 -41.01 24.43 6.17
C SER A 25 -40.24 23.35 6.93
N SER A 26 -39.52 22.47 6.22
CA SER A 26 -38.28 21.86 6.70
C SER A 26 -37.11 22.59 6.04
N LEU A 27 -36.00 22.83 6.76
CA LEU A 27 -34.87 23.60 6.22
C LEU A 27 -34.23 22.85 5.03
N SER A 28 -34.50 23.32 3.81
CA SER A 28 -33.81 22.88 2.61
C SER A 28 -32.39 23.45 2.61
N LEU A 29 -31.44 22.66 3.12
CA LEU A 29 -30.00 22.97 3.02
C LEU A 29 -29.64 23.22 1.55
N SER A 30 -29.00 24.36 1.28
CA SER A 30 -28.53 24.71 -0.05
C SER A 30 -27.31 23.89 -0.43
N VAL A 31 -27.27 23.40 -1.68
CA VAL A 31 -26.26 22.45 -2.15
C VAL A 31 -25.49 23.07 -3.33
N CYS A 32 -24.16 23.01 -3.28
CA CYS A 32 -23.28 23.39 -4.39
C CYS A 32 -22.35 22.25 -4.77
N GLN A 33 -21.78 22.32 -5.98
CA GLN A 33 -20.98 21.21 -6.52
C GLN A 33 -19.63 21.07 -5.83
N GLY A 34 -18.93 22.19 -5.60
CA GLY A 34 -17.51 22.18 -5.26
C GLY A 34 -16.60 22.25 -6.49
N MET A 35 -15.30 22.19 -6.26
CA MET A 35 -14.24 22.37 -7.26
C MET A 35 -13.25 21.20 -7.25
N SER A 36 -12.62 20.96 -8.39
CA SER A 36 -11.68 19.85 -8.65
C SER A 36 -10.51 20.32 -9.53
N ASN A 37 -9.98 21.50 -9.24
CA ASN A 37 -8.88 22.16 -9.96
C ASN A 37 -7.51 21.97 -9.27
N HIS A 38 -7.51 21.52 -8.01
CA HIS A 38 -6.33 21.36 -7.16
C HIS A 38 -5.57 22.69 -6.97
N LEU A 39 -4.40 22.84 -7.61
CA LEU A 39 -3.54 24.03 -7.55
C LEU A 39 -3.48 24.73 -8.93
N SER A 40 -4.57 24.68 -9.68
CA SER A 40 -4.69 25.31 -11.01
C SER A 40 -5.43 26.65 -10.88
N LEU A 41 -4.75 27.76 -11.18
CA LEU A 41 -5.34 29.10 -11.22
C LEU A 41 -6.25 29.25 -12.45
N LEU A 42 -7.53 29.60 -12.25
CA LEU A 42 -8.51 29.76 -13.32
C LEU A 42 -8.52 31.20 -13.88
N GLY A 43 -7.53 31.52 -14.70
CA GLY A 43 -7.41 32.82 -15.36
C GLY A 43 -6.60 33.81 -14.52
N THR A 44 -7.14 35.00 -14.24
CA THR A 44 -6.54 35.94 -13.28
C THR A 44 -6.99 35.64 -11.85
N TYR A 45 -6.26 36.17 -10.84
CA TYR A 45 -6.64 36.10 -9.43
C TYR A 45 -8.09 36.54 -9.18
N GLU A 46 -8.49 37.68 -9.76
CA GLU A 46 -9.87 38.15 -9.69
C GLU A 46 -10.86 37.17 -10.33
N GLN A 47 -10.60 36.65 -11.54
CA GLN A 47 -11.48 35.68 -12.20
C GLN A 47 -11.64 34.37 -11.42
N HIS A 48 -10.58 33.94 -10.73
CA HIS A 48 -10.57 32.75 -9.88
C HIS A 48 -11.38 32.97 -8.59
N TYR A 49 -11.22 34.13 -7.94
CA TYR A 49 -12.06 34.56 -6.82
C TYR A 49 -13.54 34.67 -7.21
N ASP A 50 -13.84 35.32 -8.34
CA ASP A 50 -15.16 35.45 -8.95
C ASP A 50 -15.83 34.07 -9.19
N SER A 51 -15.01 33.05 -9.52
CA SER A 51 -15.45 31.65 -9.67
C SER A 51 -15.79 30.99 -8.33
N MET A 52 -14.95 31.17 -7.30
CA MET A 52 -15.22 30.68 -5.94
C MET A 52 -16.47 31.34 -5.33
N VAL A 53 -16.63 32.66 -5.47
CA VAL A 53 -17.83 33.39 -5.03
C VAL A 53 -19.08 32.80 -5.69
N ARG A 54 -19.07 32.60 -7.03
CA ARG A 54 -20.19 32.00 -7.76
C ARG A 54 -20.48 30.54 -7.38
N MET A 55 -19.48 29.77 -6.97
CA MET A 55 -19.64 28.36 -6.58
C MET A 55 -20.19 28.21 -5.15
N TYR A 56 -19.68 28.98 -4.20
CA TYR A 56 -19.91 28.75 -2.76
C TYR A 56 -20.86 29.77 -2.09
N SER A 57 -21.25 30.86 -2.76
CA SER A 57 -22.22 31.81 -2.19
C SER A 57 -23.53 31.14 -1.82
N ASN A 58 -23.95 31.34 -0.57
CA ASN A 58 -25.15 30.71 0.03
C ASN A 58 -25.14 29.17 -0.03
N CYS A 59 -23.99 28.50 -0.03
CA CYS A 59 -23.89 27.03 -0.06
C CYS A 59 -23.77 26.42 1.35
N SER A 60 -24.69 25.52 1.72
CA SER A 60 -24.65 24.79 3.00
C SER A 60 -23.91 23.44 2.90
N VAL A 61 -24.00 22.76 1.75
CA VAL A 61 -23.38 21.44 1.52
C VAL A 61 -22.63 21.43 0.19
N VAL A 62 -21.32 21.18 0.25
CA VAL A 62 -20.47 20.96 -0.92
C VAL A 62 -20.46 19.46 -1.26
N LEU A 63 -20.85 19.09 -2.47
CA LEU A 63 -20.94 17.67 -2.88
C LEU A 63 -19.56 17.03 -3.14
N GLU A 64 -18.72 17.70 -3.93
CA GLU A 64 -17.33 17.33 -4.18
C GLU A 64 -16.43 18.03 -3.15
N ASN A 65 -15.39 18.74 -3.60
CA ASN A 65 -14.33 19.26 -2.74
C ASN A 65 -14.50 20.78 -2.55
N LEU A 66 -14.10 21.27 -1.38
CA LEU A 66 -14.00 22.69 -1.08
C LEU A 66 -12.55 23.13 -1.32
N GLU A 67 -12.31 23.83 -2.42
CA GLU A 67 -11.00 24.38 -2.77
C GLU A 67 -11.02 25.90 -2.59
N ILE A 68 -10.12 26.40 -1.74
CA ILE A 68 -9.90 27.81 -1.43
C ILE A 68 -8.43 28.08 -1.76
N THR A 69 -8.18 28.70 -2.90
CA THR A 69 -6.83 28.94 -3.42
C THR A 69 -6.74 30.31 -4.08
N TYR A 70 -5.55 30.93 -4.03
CA TYR A 70 -5.23 32.17 -4.74
C TYR A 70 -6.12 33.39 -4.41
N THR A 71 -6.74 33.44 -3.23
CA THR A 71 -7.42 34.65 -2.71
C THR A 71 -6.39 35.71 -2.31
N GLN A 72 -6.64 36.99 -2.56
CA GLN A 72 -5.73 38.10 -2.18
C GLN A 72 -6.23 38.85 -0.94
N GLU A 73 -5.39 39.67 -0.32
CA GLU A 73 -5.67 40.34 0.98
C GLU A 73 -7.00 41.13 1.00
N HIS A 74 -7.38 41.74 -0.12
CA HIS A 74 -8.63 42.52 -0.27
C HIS A 74 -9.89 41.71 -0.57
N HIS A 75 -9.80 40.38 -0.68
CA HIS A 75 -10.94 39.50 -1.01
C HIS A 75 -11.76 39.12 0.24
N ASP A 76 -13.06 39.41 0.23
CA ASP A 76 -13.97 39.00 1.30
C ASP A 76 -14.35 37.52 1.19
N LEU A 77 -14.11 36.76 2.24
CA LEU A 77 -14.45 35.33 2.33
C LEU A 77 -15.67 35.04 3.22
N SER A 78 -16.45 36.06 3.60
CA SER A 78 -17.66 35.95 4.44
C SER A 78 -18.66 34.90 3.92
N PHE A 79 -18.78 34.73 2.60
CA PHE A 79 -19.68 33.75 1.98
C PHE A 79 -19.42 32.30 2.41
N LEU A 80 -18.17 31.96 2.77
CA LEU A 80 -17.78 30.63 3.25
C LEU A 80 -18.42 30.26 4.60
N GLN A 81 -18.88 31.25 5.38
CA GLN A 81 -19.55 31.01 6.66
C GLN A 81 -20.85 30.21 6.53
N SER A 82 -21.44 30.13 5.32
CA SER A 82 -22.66 29.35 5.06
C SER A 82 -22.43 27.83 5.03
N ILE A 83 -21.19 27.38 4.80
CA ILE A 83 -20.85 25.97 4.58
C ILE A 83 -20.90 25.17 5.89
N GLN A 84 -21.57 24.02 5.86
CA GLN A 84 -21.77 23.12 7.00
C GLN A 84 -21.20 21.71 6.77
N GLU A 85 -21.31 21.16 5.56
CA GLU A 85 -20.75 19.85 5.19
C GLU A 85 -19.96 19.89 3.88
N VAL A 86 -18.90 19.07 3.78
CA VAL A 86 -18.13 18.83 2.55
C VAL A 86 -18.04 17.32 2.27
N GLY A 87 -18.41 16.89 1.06
CA GLY A 87 -18.43 15.48 0.65
C GLY A 87 -17.03 14.90 0.34
N GLY A 88 -16.21 15.66 -0.37
CA GLY A 88 -14.83 15.33 -0.73
C GLY A 88 -13.81 15.78 0.32
N TYR A 89 -12.76 16.46 -0.14
CA TYR A 89 -11.72 17.07 0.71
C TYR A 89 -11.90 18.60 0.82
N VAL A 90 -11.19 19.20 1.79
CA VAL A 90 -11.00 20.64 1.94
C VAL A 90 -9.52 20.97 1.65
N LEU A 91 -9.29 21.89 0.71
CA LEU A 91 -7.96 22.38 0.31
C LEU A 91 -7.88 23.89 0.53
N ILE A 92 -6.90 24.32 1.32
CA ILE A 92 -6.58 25.72 1.61
C ILE A 92 -5.10 25.95 1.24
N ALA A 93 -4.83 26.54 0.07
CA ALA A 93 -3.46 26.71 -0.39
C ALA A 93 -3.19 27.98 -1.21
N MET A 94 -2.00 28.56 -1.04
CA MET A 94 -1.52 29.73 -1.80
C MET A 94 -2.47 30.94 -1.70
N ASN A 95 -2.97 31.22 -0.49
CA ASN A 95 -3.88 32.32 -0.21
C ASN A 95 -3.18 33.49 0.51
N ASP A 96 -3.37 34.70 0.00
CA ASP A 96 -3.03 36.04 0.51
C ASP A 96 -3.69 36.48 1.83
N VAL A 97 -4.75 35.80 2.30
CA VAL A 97 -5.69 36.33 3.32
C VAL A 97 -5.33 36.02 4.77
N ALA A 98 -5.65 36.96 5.68
CA ALA A 98 -5.42 36.83 7.12
C ALA A 98 -6.28 35.77 7.84
N THR A 99 -7.51 35.50 7.40
CA THR A 99 -8.44 34.59 8.09
C THR A 99 -9.42 33.93 7.12
N ILE A 100 -9.66 32.62 7.31
CA ILE A 100 -10.62 31.84 6.52
C ILE A 100 -11.81 31.41 7.41
N PRO A 101 -13.02 31.96 7.22
CA PRO A 101 -14.10 31.90 8.21
C PRO A 101 -15.04 30.69 8.02
N LEU A 102 -14.51 29.47 8.09
CA LEU A 102 -15.28 28.22 7.98
C LEU A 102 -16.01 27.82 9.28
N VAL A 103 -16.62 28.81 9.94
CA VAL A 103 -17.14 28.74 11.33
C VAL A 103 -18.25 27.72 11.54
N ASN A 104 -19.03 27.40 10.50
CA ASN A 104 -20.15 26.46 10.54
C ASN A 104 -19.82 25.05 10.00
N LEU A 105 -18.61 24.82 9.48
CA LEU A 105 -18.21 23.53 8.94
C LEU A 105 -18.10 22.50 10.08
N ARG A 106 -18.99 21.51 10.10
CA ARG A 106 -19.04 20.48 11.17
C ARG A 106 -18.49 19.12 10.75
N LEU A 107 -18.52 18.82 9.45
CA LEU A 107 -18.24 17.49 8.91
C LEU A 107 -17.55 17.55 7.54
N ILE A 108 -16.45 16.80 7.41
CA ILE A 108 -15.81 16.47 6.12
C ILE A 108 -15.95 14.95 5.91
N ARG A 109 -16.54 14.53 4.78
CA ARG A 109 -16.87 13.11 4.54
C ARG A 109 -15.76 12.31 3.86
N GLY A 110 -14.81 12.95 3.16
CA GLY A 110 -13.63 12.29 2.60
C GLY A 110 -13.93 11.24 1.52
N GLN A 111 -15.00 11.42 0.76
CA GLN A 111 -15.35 10.54 -0.37
C GLN A 111 -14.21 10.56 -1.39
N ASN A 112 -13.86 11.77 -1.85
CA ASN A 112 -12.61 12.11 -2.53
C ASN A 112 -11.52 12.47 -1.51
N LEU A 113 -10.25 12.21 -1.83
CA LEU A 113 -9.09 12.55 -0.99
C LEU A 113 -7.97 13.18 -1.82
N TYR A 114 -7.42 14.29 -1.36
CA TYR A 114 -6.24 14.92 -1.96
C TYR A 114 -5.00 14.03 -1.74
N GLU A 115 -4.14 13.89 -2.77
CA GLU A 115 -3.06 12.87 -2.84
C GLU A 115 -3.55 11.44 -2.55
N GLY A 116 -4.86 11.14 -2.65
CA GLY A 116 -5.45 9.86 -2.23
C GLY A 116 -5.37 9.58 -0.73
N ARG A 117 -5.04 10.59 0.11
CA ARG A 117 -4.72 10.42 1.53
C ARG A 117 -5.37 11.44 2.47
N PHE A 118 -5.54 12.70 2.04
CA PHE A 118 -5.92 13.80 2.92
C PHE A 118 -7.33 14.31 2.62
N ALA A 119 -8.13 14.50 3.68
CA ALA A 119 -9.45 15.12 3.61
C ALA A 119 -9.44 16.58 4.06
N LEU A 120 -8.42 17.00 4.82
CA LEU A 120 -8.13 18.41 5.09
C LEU A 120 -6.66 18.70 4.80
N LEU A 121 -6.41 19.71 3.97
CA LEU A 121 -5.07 20.11 3.54
C LEU A 121 -4.92 21.63 3.62
N VAL A 122 -3.96 22.11 4.42
CA VAL A 122 -3.64 23.53 4.57
C VAL A 122 -2.15 23.73 4.25
N MET A 123 -1.82 24.38 3.13
CA MET A 123 -0.40 24.50 2.72
C MET A 123 -0.01 25.77 1.97
N SER A 124 1.21 26.24 2.21
CA SER A 124 1.85 27.33 1.46
C SER A 124 1.02 28.63 1.40
N ASN A 125 0.31 28.96 2.48
CA ASN A 125 -0.42 30.21 2.60
C ASN A 125 0.51 31.29 3.18
N TYR A 126 1.43 31.78 2.33
CA TYR A 126 2.38 32.85 2.63
C TYR A 126 2.85 33.54 1.35
N HIS A 127 3.17 34.83 1.45
CA HIS A 127 3.78 35.60 0.35
C HIS A 127 5.30 35.67 0.48
N LYS A 128 6.02 35.86 -0.63
CA LYS A 128 7.48 36.07 -0.66
C LYS A 128 7.83 37.29 -1.51
N ASN A 129 8.34 38.34 -0.87
CA ASN A 129 8.94 39.47 -1.58
C ASN A 129 10.40 39.17 -1.95
N ASP A 130 10.92 39.87 -2.98
CA ASP A 130 12.30 39.75 -3.46
C ASP A 130 13.38 40.06 -2.40
N VAL A 131 13.01 40.69 -1.29
CA VAL A 131 13.90 41.01 -0.15
C VAL A 131 13.92 39.90 0.91
N GLY A 132 13.36 38.72 0.62
CA GLY A 132 13.44 37.52 1.48
C GLY A 132 12.60 37.54 2.76
N LYS A 133 11.97 38.66 3.11
CA LYS A 133 10.98 38.75 4.20
C LYS A 133 9.62 38.22 3.73
N CYS A 134 9.01 37.35 4.53
CA CYS A 134 7.58 37.02 4.43
C CYS A 134 6.79 38.03 5.26
N PHE A 135 5.59 38.40 4.80
CA PHE A 135 4.61 39.16 5.57
C PHE A 135 3.44 38.24 5.97
N ASP A 136 2.83 38.50 7.12
CA ASP A 136 1.47 39.05 7.29
C ASP A 136 0.29 38.31 6.60
N VAL A 137 0.45 37.06 6.20
CA VAL A 137 -0.58 36.26 5.49
C VAL A 137 -1.47 35.47 6.46
N LEU A 138 -1.60 34.15 6.36
CA LEU A 138 -2.71 33.41 6.98
C LEU A 138 -2.48 33.19 8.48
N ALA A 139 -3.21 33.93 9.31
CA ALA A 139 -3.15 33.85 10.76
C ALA A 139 -4.06 32.77 11.36
N TYR A 140 -5.31 32.64 10.87
CA TYR A 140 -6.32 31.74 11.46
C TYR A 140 -7.20 31.03 10.41
N VAL A 141 -7.59 29.79 10.72
CA VAL A 141 -8.65 29.06 9.99
C VAL A 141 -9.70 28.60 10.99
N CYS A 142 -10.88 29.22 10.95
CA CYS A 142 -11.84 29.17 12.05
C CYS A 142 -12.78 27.97 11.98
N PHE A 143 -12.27 26.76 12.16
CA PHE A 143 -13.04 25.50 12.13
C PHE A 143 -13.85 25.23 13.42
N ILE A 144 -14.51 26.25 13.99
CA ILE A 144 -15.02 26.27 15.38
C ILE A 144 -15.86 25.02 15.74
N ILE A 145 -16.75 24.57 14.85
CA ILE A 145 -17.63 23.40 15.10
C ILE A 145 -17.23 22.12 14.35
N LEU A 146 -16.03 22.06 13.76
CA LEU A 146 -15.53 20.88 13.05
C LEU A 146 -15.24 19.76 14.07
N THR A 147 -16.05 18.70 14.00
CA THR A 147 -16.06 17.62 15.01
C THR A 147 -15.90 16.23 14.40
N GLU A 148 -16.07 16.06 13.09
CA GLU A 148 -15.93 14.75 12.43
C GLU A 148 -15.23 14.87 11.06
N ILE A 149 -14.20 14.04 10.85
CA ILE A 149 -13.63 13.72 9.55
C ILE A 149 -13.75 12.20 9.37
N LEU A 150 -14.75 11.76 8.59
CA LEU A 150 -15.14 10.34 8.50
C LEU A 150 -14.09 9.46 7.79
N LYS A 151 -13.29 10.05 6.91
CA LYS A 151 -12.29 9.35 6.10
C LYS A 151 -11.21 10.33 5.66
N GLY A 152 -9.96 9.88 5.59
CA GLY A 152 -8.81 10.70 5.19
C GLY A 152 -8.06 11.32 6.38
N GLY A 153 -6.80 11.65 6.16
CA GLY A 153 -5.95 12.34 7.14
C GLY A 153 -6.00 13.87 7.01
N VAL A 154 -5.20 14.52 7.84
CA VAL A 154 -5.03 15.99 7.88
C VAL A 154 -3.56 16.31 7.61
N LYS A 155 -3.28 17.36 6.82
CA LYS A 155 -1.90 17.79 6.52
C LYS A 155 -1.81 19.32 6.55
N VAL A 156 -0.92 19.84 7.39
CA VAL A 156 -0.66 21.27 7.60
C VAL A 156 0.83 21.51 7.43
N THR A 157 1.24 22.17 6.35
CA THR A 157 2.65 22.30 5.97
C THR A 157 2.97 23.62 5.29
N ARG A 158 4.02 24.33 5.71
CA ARG A 158 4.42 25.64 5.16
C ARG A 158 3.35 26.72 5.37
N ASN A 159 2.96 26.97 6.62
CA ASN A 159 2.03 28.04 6.98
C ASN A 159 2.63 28.82 8.16
N PRO A 160 3.68 29.64 7.93
CA PRO A 160 4.53 30.21 8.99
C PRO A 160 3.76 31.08 10.00
N LEU A 161 2.58 31.57 9.63
CA LEU A 161 1.78 32.50 10.42
C LEU A 161 0.48 31.90 10.99
N LEU A 162 0.14 30.66 10.66
CA LEU A 162 -1.10 30.00 11.10
C LEU A 162 -1.03 29.59 12.59
N CYS A 163 -1.86 30.19 13.45
CA CYS A 163 -1.85 29.99 14.91
C CYS A 163 -2.85 28.94 15.39
N ASN A 164 -2.55 28.38 16.57
CA ASN A 164 -3.41 27.60 17.47
C ASN A 164 -3.93 26.26 16.92
N ILE A 165 -3.90 26.02 15.60
CA ILE A 165 -4.24 24.73 14.97
C ILE A 165 -3.38 23.56 15.47
N GLU A 166 -2.18 23.86 15.96
CA GLU A 166 -1.24 22.96 16.63
C GLU A 166 -1.68 22.52 18.04
N THR A 167 -2.67 23.20 18.64
CA THR A 167 -3.24 22.85 19.96
C THR A 167 -4.42 21.88 19.87
N ILE A 168 -4.98 21.67 18.68
CA ILE A 168 -6.18 20.87 18.44
C ILE A 168 -5.90 19.38 18.68
N ASP A 169 -6.72 18.73 19.51
CA ASP A 169 -6.72 17.28 19.64
C ASP A 169 -7.51 16.63 18.50
N TRP A 170 -6.78 16.32 17.44
CA TRP A 170 -7.30 15.65 16.24
C TRP A 170 -7.85 14.24 16.50
N TRP A 171 -7.64 13.62 17.67
CA TRP A 171 -8.20 12.30 17.99
C TRP A 171 -9.69 12.34 18.38
N ASP A 172 -10.26 13.52 18.65
CA ASP A 172 -11.72 13.70 18.70
C ASP A 172 -12.30 13.82 17.28
N ILE A 173 -11.59 14.50 16.37
CA ILE A 173 -12.10 14.87 15.04
C ILE A 173 -11.93 13.74 14.02
N VAL A 174 -10.73 13.15 13.91
CA VAL A 174 -10.38 12.15 12.89
C VAL A 174 -10.58 10.74 13.42
N ASP A 175 -11.20 9.84 12.65
CA ASP A 175 -11.40 8.48 13.13
C ASP A 175 -10.12 7.61 13.13
N LYS A 176 -9.98 6.78 14.18
CA LYS A 176 -8.83 5.90 14.43
C LYS A 176 -8.74 4.72 13.46
N ALA A 177 -9.84 4.32 12.80
CA ALA A 177 -9.80 3.30 11.75
C ALA A 177 -9.12 3.82 10.46
N SER A 178 -9.12 5.14 10.23
CA SER A 178 -8.65 5.79 8.99
C SER A 178 -7.21 5.43 8.58
N ASN A 179 -6.34 5.10 9.55
CA ASN A 179 -4.93 4.76 9.31
C ASN A 179 -4.07 5.85 8.60
N TYR A 180 -4.61 7.05 8.43
CA TYR A 180 -3.90 8.21 7.87
C TYR A 180 -3.32 9.08 8.99
N SER A 181 -2.10 9.57 8.80
CA SER A 181 -1.40 10.45 9.73
C SER A 181 -1.93 11.88 9.67
N VAL A 182 -2.07 12.54 10.82
CA VAL A 182 -2.01 14.00 10.91
C VAL A 182 -0.55 14.42 10.67
N VAL A 183 -0.29 15.23 9.65
CA VAL A 183 1.06 15.66 9.27
C VAL A 183 1.22 17.15 9.53
N PHE A 184 1.99 17.49 10.56
CA PHE A 184 2.50 18.83 10.80
C PHE A 184 3.99 18.88 10.45
N THR A 185 4.39 19.77 9.55
CA THR A 185 5.78 20.23 9.48
C THR A 185 5.88 21.56 10.23
N LYS A 186 6.72 21.63 11.27
CA LYS A 186 7.06 22.91 11.88
C LYS A 186 7.86 23.73 10.86
N ASP A 187 7.51 25.00 10.74
CA ASP A 187 8.27 26.00 10.01
C ASP A 187 8.98 26.88 11.05
N ASP A 188 10.32 26.97 11.02
CA ASP A 188 11.13 27.58 12.11
C ASP A 188 11.14 29.11 12.07
N PHE A 189 9.97 29.73 12.26
CA PHE A 189 9.79 31.18 12.31
C PHE A 189 9.43 31.67 13.73
N PRO A 190 10.11 32.70 14.27
CA PRO A 190 9.81 33.25 15.58
C PRO A 190 8.48 34.01 15.57
N LYS A 191 7.53 33.60 16.41
CA LYS A 191 6.12 33.94 16.24
C LYS A 191 5.40 34.27 17.55
N LYS A 192 4.53 35.27 17.53
CA LYS A 192 3.66 35.68 18.65
C LYS A 192 2.20 35.27 18.41
N CYS A 193 1.83 34.04 18.76
CA CYS A 193 0.41 33.65 18.82
C CYS A 193 -0.22 34.10 20.15
N GLN A 194 -1.51 34.42 20.14
CA GLN A 194 -2.31 34.61 21.34
C GLN A 194 -2.72 33.24 21.90
N THR A 195 -2.52 33.03 23.20
CA THR A 195 -2.86 31.77 23.88
C THR A 195 -4.35 31.50 23.86
N CYS A 196 -4.72 30.22 23.86
CA CYS A 196 -6.10 29.78 24.07
C CYS A 196 -6.66 30.27 25.42
N ASP A 197 -7.98 30.40 25.50
CA ASP A 197 -8.67 30.79 26.73
C ASP A 197 -8.48 29.73 27.83
N PRO A 198 -8.28 30.11 29.12
CA PRO A 198 -8.10 29.16 30.21
C PRO A 198 -9.27 28.18 30.45
N SER A 199 -10.45 28.46 29.90
CA SER A 199 -11.60 27.54 29.92
C SER A 199 -11.54 26.44 28.85
N CYS A 200 -10.66 26.54 27.85
CA CYS A 200 -10.50 25.51 26.81
C CYS A 200 -9.88 24.23 27.40
N HIS A 201 -10.53 23.08 27.19
CA HIS A 201 -10.00 21.79 27.62
C HIS A 201 -8.65 21.50 26.95
N ASN A 202 -7.66 21.05 27.73
CA ASN A 202 -6.26 20.84 27.34
C ASN A 202 -5.59 22.04 26.62
N SER A 203 -6.13 23.26 26.79
CA SER A 203 -5.74 24.45 26.03
C SER A 203 -5.87 24.29 24.50
N SER A 204 -6.84 23.48 24.04
CA SER A 204 -7.12 23.28 22.60
C SER A 204 -8.12 24.32 22.07
N CYS A 205 -7.71 25.14 21.11
CA CYS A 205 -8.55 26.17 20.47
C CYS A 205 -8.17 26.44 19.00
N TRP A 206 -9.10 27.00 18.22
CA TRP A 206 -8.87 27.40 16.83
C TRP A 206 -8.34 28.83 16.68
N ALA A 207 -8.62 29.69 17.66
CA ALA A 207 -8.18 31.08 17.78
C ALA A 207 -8.27 31.50 19.26
N ALA A 208 -7.81 32.69 19.63
CA ALA A 208 -7.92 33.17 21.01
C ALA A 208 -9.34 33.61 21.38
N GLY A 209 -9.73 33.44 22.64
CA GLY A 209 -11.06 33.74 23.17
C GLY A 209 -11.96 32.52 23.36
N GLN A 210 -12.94 32.63 24.27
CA GLN A 210 -13.76 31.52 24.77
C GLN A 210 -14.58 30.81 23.67
N ASP A 211 -15.15 31.56 22.72
CA ASP A 211 -15.98 31.01 21.63
C ASP A 211 -15.18 30.19 20.59
N HIS A 212 -13.85 30.14 20.71
CA HIS A 212 -12.95 29.44 19.80
C HIS A 212 -12.32 28.16 20.38
N CYS A 213 -12.68 27.76 21.61
CA CYS A 213 -12.26 26.48 22.19
C CYS A 213 -12.71 25.27 21.35
N GLN A 214 -11.91 24.21 21.30
CA GLN A 214 -12.28 22.98 20.61
C GLN A 214 -13.49 22.30 21.29
N ARG A 215 -14.53 22.00 20.51
CA ARG A 215 -15.69 21.23 20.97
C ARG A 215 -15.42 19.73 20.89
N PHE A 216 -15.25 19.09 22.04
CA PHE A 216 -15.08 17.63 22.14
C PHE A 216 -16.43 16.90 22.07
N THR A 217 -16.49 15.80 21.32
CA THR A 217 -17.71 14.99 21.09
C THR A 217 -17.46 13.48 21.05
N LYS A 218 -16.22 13.02 21.27
CA LYS A 218 -15.80 11.60 21.20
C LYS A 218 -14.85 11.17 22.32
N LEU A 219 -13.88 12.01 22.69
CA LEU A 219 -12.90 11.69 23.74
C LEU A 219 -13.43 11.90 25.16
N LEU A 220 -14.36 12.84 25.36
CA LEU A 220 -14.97 13.13 26.67
C LEU A 220 -16.28 12.37 26.93
N CYS A 221 -16.56 11.31 26.14
CA CYS A 221 -17.79 10.53 26.27
C CYS A 221 -17.69 9.43 27.32
N ALA A 222 -18.84 8.99 27.83
CA ALA A 222 -18.92 7.79 28.65
C ALA A 222 -18.54 6.53 27.83
N GLU A 223 -17.89 5.55 28.45
CA GLU A 223 -17.49 4.26 27.81
C GLU A 223 -18.66 3.46 27.20
N GLN A 224 -19.90 3.86 27.49
CA GLN A 224 -21.14 3.24 27.03
C GLN A 224 -21.66 3.84 25.71
N CYS A 225 -21.10 4.95 25.22
CA CYS A 225 -21.53 5.59 23.98
C CYS A 225 -20.91 4.91 22.75
N SER A 226 -21.72 4.53 21.76
CA SER A 226 -21.26 3.80 20.56
C SER A 226 -20.35 4.59 19.61
N TRP A 227 -20.49 5.92 19.54
CA TRP A 227 -19.72 6.75 18.61
C TRP A 227 -19.42 8.16 19.12
N ARG A 228 -20.46 8.95 19.42
CA ARG A 228 -20.38 10.38 19.80
C ARG A 228 -21.27 10.68 20.99
N CYS A 229 -21.03 11.82 21.63
CA CYS A 229 -21.84 12.35 22.72
C CYS A 229 -21.94 13.89 22.66
N ARG A 230 -22.86 14.45 23.44
CA ARG A 230 -22.94 15.90 23.74
C ARG A 230 -22.32 16.27 25.10
N GLY A 231 -21.83 15.30 25.86
CA GLY A 231 -21.34 15.45 27.23
C GLY A 231 -20.92 14.10 27.87
N PRO A 232 -20.35 14.11 29.09
CA PRO A 232 -19.65 12.96 29.67
C PRO A 232 -20.55 11.92 30.37
N LYS A 233 -21.87 12.10 30.42
CA LYS A 233 -22.79 11.17 31.08
C LYS A 233 -23.40 10.19 30.07
N PRO A 234 -23.78 8.95 30.46
CA PRO A 234 -24.46 8.02 29.54
C PRO A 234 -25.76 8.56 28.91
N VAL A 235 -26.47 9.47 29.59
CA VAL A 235 -27.66 10.15 29.06
C VAL A 235 -27.33 11.17 27.95
N ASP A 236 -26.06 11.50 27.76
CA ASP A 236 -25.55 12.42 26.75
C ASP A 236 -24.96 11.70 25.52
N CYS A 237 -25.04 10.36 25.46
CA CYS A 237 -24.67 9.59 24.27
C CYS A 237 -25.61 9.92 23.08
N CYS A 238 -25.03 10.07 21.89
CA CYS A 238 -25.78 10.25 20.65
C CYS A 238 -26.22 8.90 20.04
N ASN A 239 -27.19 8.95 19.13
CA ASN A 239 -27.52 7.79 18.29
C ASN A 239 -26.32 7.39 17.40
N GLU A 240 -26.20 6.10 17.10
CA GLU A 240 -25.06 5.55 16.34
C GLU A 240 -24.98 6.00 14.88
N HIS A 241 -26.08 6.50 14.29
CA HIS A 241 -26.08 7.09 12.96
C HIS A 241 -25.67 8.59 12.96
N CYS A 242 -25.36 9.19 14.11
CA CYS A 242 -24.87 10.58 14.18
C CYS A 242 -23.36 10.68 13.87
N ALA A 243 -22.96 11.70 13.10
CA ALA A 243 -21.57 12.02 12.78
C ALA A 243 -20.98 13.11 13.70
N ALA A 244 -21.38 14.36 13.52
CA ALA A 244 -20.83 15.53 14.22
C ALA A 244 -21.36 15.72 15.68
N GLY A 245 -21.87 14.66 16.31
CA GLY A 245 -22.62 14.74 17.57
C GLY A 245 -24.12 15.00 17.39
N CYS A 246 -24.79 15.44 18.45
CA CYS A 246 -26.25 15.50 18.55
C CYS A 246 -26.76 16.57 19.55
N THR A 247 -28.05 16.88 19.49
CA THR A 247 -28.80 17.62 20.52
C THR A 247 -29.47 16.69 21.54
N GLY A 248 -29.84 15.48 21.11
CA GLY A 248 -30.51 14.43 21.88
C GLY A 248 -30.16 13.00 21.41
N PRO A 249 -30.77 11.97 22.02
CA PRO A 249 -30.35 10.58 21.83
C PRO A 249 -30.98 9.87 20.62
N ARG A 250 -31.88 10.49 19.85
CA ARG A 250 -32.57 9.84 18.72
C ARG A 250 -31.84 10.09 17.39
N ALA A 251 -32.12 9.25 16.40
CA ALA A 251 -31.61 9.42 15.02
C ALA A 251 -32.14 10.68 14.30
N THR A 252 -33.16 11.36 14.87
CA THR A 252 -33.65 12.69 14.47
C THR A 252 -32.84 13.85 15.04
N ASP A 253 -32.02 13.59 16.06
CA ASP A 253 -31.43 14.62 16.91
C ASP A 253 -29.95 14.87 16.58
N CYS A 254 -29.44 14.23 15.51
CA CYS A 254 -28.05 14.33 15.07
C CYS A 254 -27.73 15.68 14.42
N LEU A 255 -26.53 16.21 14.65
CA LEU A 255 -26.04 17.45 14.02
C LEU A 255 -25.64 17.25 12.55
N ALA A 256 -25.30 16.02 12.17
CA ALA A 256 -25.07 15.54 10.81
C ALA A 256 -25.20 14.00 10.79
N CYS A 257 -25.62 13.40 9.68
CA CYS A 257 -25.77 11.94 9.56
C CYS A 257 -24.49 11.26 9.08
N ARG A 258 -24.12 10.12 9.72
CA ARG A 258 -22.93 9.31 9.40
C ARG A 258 -22.95 8.80 7.96
N ALA A 259 -24.03 8.13 7.57
CA ALA A 259 -24.25 7.65 6.21
C ALA A 259 -25.27 8.53 5.46
N PHE A 260 -26.57 8.33 5.68
CA PHE A 260 -27.63 9.04 4.96
C PHE A 260 -28.62 9.76 5.86
N ASN A 261 -29.13 10.89 5.38
CA ASN A 261 -30.27 11.62 5.93
C ASN A 261 -31.55 11.30 5.12
N ASP A 262 -32.56 10.75 5.78
CA ASP A 262 -33.85 10.39 5.20
C ASP A 262 -34.97 11.20 5.87
N ASP A 263 -35.37 12.31 5.24
CA ASP A 263 -36.36 13.30 5.72
C ASP A 263 -36.12 13.79 7.17
N GLY A 264 -34.86 13.94 7.56
CA GLY A 264 -34.44 14.36 8.92
C GLY A 264 -34.10 13.20 9.87
N ILE A 265 -34.20 11.95 9.42
CA ILE A 265 -33.82 10.76 10.19
C ILE A 265 -32.51 10.21 9.65
N CYS A 266 -31.47 10.13 10.47
CA CYS A 266 -30.22 9.49 10.08
C CYS A 266 -30.35 7.96 10.01
N LYS A 267 -29.87 7.36 8.91
CA LYS A 267 -29.93 5.92 8.62
C LYS A 267 -28.65 5.45 7.92
N ASP A 268 -28.33 4.16 8.07
CA ASP A 268 -27.18 3.56 7.37
C ASP A 268 -27.42 3.27 5.88
N ALA A 269 -28.69 3.21 5.43
CA ALA A 269 -29.07 3.07 4.03
C ALA A 269 -30.41 3.77 3.71
N CYS A 270 -30.57 4.22 2.47
CA CYS A 270 -31.86 4.70 1.95
C CYS A 270 -32.81 3.53 1.63
N PRO A 271 -34.14 3.74 1.63
CA PRO A 271 -35.12 2.74 1.18
C PRO A 271 -34.81 2.23 -0.26
N PRO A 272 -34.54 0.93 -0.46
CA PRO A 272 -34.06 0.41 -1.75
C PRO A 272 -35.13 0.48 -2.84
N LEU A 273 -34.70 0.51 -4.10
CA LEU A 273 -35.60 0.51 -5.27
C LEU A 273 -36.50 -0.73 -5.36
N LYS A 274 -36.03 -1.84 -4.80
CA LYS A 274 -36.64 -3.16 -4.88
C LYS A 274 -36.76 -3.78 -3.49
N ARG A 275 -37.83 -4.53 -3.28
CA ARG A 275 -38.14 -5.28 -2.05
C ARG A 275 -38.53 -6.72 -2.40
N TYR A 276 -38.29 -7.67 -1.51
CA TYR A 276 -38.76 -9.03 -1.68
C TYR A 276 -40.23 -9.16 -1.26
N ASP A 277 -41.08 -9.57 -2.19
CA ASP A 277 -42.47 -9.89 -1.94
C ASP A 277 -42.61 -11.37 -1.52
N SER A 278 -43.05 -11.57 -0.28
CA SER A 278 -43.19 -12.91 0.31
C SER A 278 -44.39 -13.71 -0.20
N ILE A 279 -45.32 -13.09 -0.94
CA ILE A 279 -46.49 -13.74 -1.54
C ILE A 279 -46.16 -14.17 -2.97
N LEU A 280 -45.47 -13.30 -3.73
CA LEU A 280 -45.08 -13.57 -5.12
C LEU A 280 -43.76 -14.36 -5.25
N HIS A 281 -43.03 -14.56 -4.15
CA HIS A 281 -41.69 -15.14 -4.10
C HIS A 281 -40.70 -14.44 -5.05
N GLN A 282 -40.84 -13.11 -5.19
CA GLN A 282 -40.17 -12.32 -6.21
C GLN A 282 -39.73 -10.96 -5.69
N VAL A 283 -38.71 -10.39 -6.34
CA VAL A 283 -38.18 -9.07 -6.02
C VAL A 283 -38.96 -8.02 -6.82
N VAL A 284 -39.91 -7.36 -6.17
CA VAL A 284 -40.81 -6.34 -6.74
C VAL A 284 -40.26 -4.92 -6.52
N GLU A 285 -40.79 -3.94 -7.24
CA GLU A 285 -40.46 -2.53 -6.97
C GLU A 285 -41.03 -2.07 -5.62
N ASN A 286 -40.29 -1.20 -4.92
CA ASN A 286 -40.67 -0.68 -3.62
C ASN A 286 -41.38 0.69 -3.76
N PRO A 287 -42.65 0.85 -3.37
CA PRO A 287 -43.36 2.13 -3.49
C PRO A 287 -42.78 3.24 -2.59
N ASN A 288 -42.00 2.86 -1.56
CA ASN A 288 -41.30 3.79 -0.66
C ASN A 288 -39.82 3.99 -1.05
N ALA A 289 -39.40 3.57 -2.25
CA ALA A 289 -38.03 3.71 -2.73
C ALA A 289 -37.54 5.17 -2.71
N LYS A 290 -36.25 5.34 -2.41
CA LYS A 290 -35.52 6.61 -2.58
C LYS A 290 -34.14 6.35 -3.16
N PHE A 291 -33.67 7.30 -3.96
CA PHE A 291 -32.32 7.31 -4.52
C PHE A 291 -31.35 7.98 -3.53
N THR A 292 -30.10 7.51 -3.50
CA THR A 292 -29.02 8.21 -2.79
C THR A 292 -28.54 9.41 -3.63
N PHE A 293 -28.55 10.60 -3.02
CA PHE A 293 -27.99 11.83 -3.57
C PHE A 293 -27.02 12.44 -2.56
N GLY A 294 -25.72 12.25 -2.80
CA GLY A 294 -24.68 12.51 -1.79
C GLY A 294 -24.96 11.72 -0.51
N ALA A 295 -25.17 12.42 0.60
CA ALA A 295 -25.54 11.86 1.90
C ALA A 295 -27.04 11.99 2.23
N THR A 296 -27.92 12.10 1.22
CA THR A 296 -29.37 12.29 1.40
C THR A 296 -30.20 11.26 0.60
N CYS A 297 -31.39 10.94 1.09
CA CYS A 297 -32.35 10.06 0.41
C CYS A 297 -33.44 10.90 -0.30
N VAL A 298 -33.50 10.85 -1.62
CA VAL A 298 -34.43 11.65 -2.44
C VAL A 298 -35.42 10.77 -3.21
N LYS A 299 -36.69 11.18 -3.33
CA LYS A 299 -37.71 10.40 -4.08
C LYS A 299 -37.50 10.42 -5.60
N ALA A 300 -36.80 11.42 -6.12
CA ALA A 300 -36.38 11.54 -7.51
C ALA A 300 -35.05 12.29 -7.57
N CYS A 301 -34.22 11.99 -8.58
CA CYS A 301 -32.96 12.71 -8.77
C CYS A 301 -33.19 14.15 -9.26
N PRO A 302 -32.31 15.12 -8.89
CA PRO A 302 -32.38 16.49 -9.40
C PRO A 302 -32.24 16.58 -10.93
N HIS A 303 -32.62 17.73 -11.50
CA HIS A 303 -32.44 17.99 -12.92
C HIS A 303 -30.95 17.95 -13.31
N ASN A 304 -30.63 17.40 -14.49
CA ASN A 304 -29.27 17.08 -14.97
C ASN A 304 -28.53 16.00 -14.15
N TYR A 305 -29.23 15.15 -13.39
CA TYR A 305 -28.68 13.93 -12.80
C TYR A 305 -29.30 12.68 -13.43
N VAL A 306 -28.50 11.63 -13.53
CA VAL A 306 -28.81 10.33 -14.12
C VAL A 306 -28.97 9.29 -13.01
N VAL A 307 -29.93 8.38 -13.17
CA VAL A 307 -30.19 7.29 -12.20
C VAL A 307 -29.31 6.07 -12.48
N THR A 308 -28.57 5.61 -11.48
CA THR A 308 -27.73 4.39 -11.53
C THR A 308 -27.97 3.52 -10.30
N GLU A 309 -28.55 2.33 -10.47
CA GLU A 309 -28.75 1.26 -9.45
C GLU A 309 -29.42 1.63 -8.11
N GLY A 310 -29.91 2.87 -7.95
CA GLY A 310 -30.39 3.39 -6.65
C GLY A 310 -29.71 4.69 -6.21
N SER A 311 -28.86 5.26 -7.04
CA SER A 311 -28.13 6.52 -6.81
C SER A 311 -28.37 7.54 -7.92
N CYS A 312 -28.12 8.81 -7.60
CA CYS A 312 -28.15 9.95 -8.52
C CYS A 312 -26.72 10.38 -8.85
N VAL A 313 -26.27 10.15 -10.08
CA VAL A 313 -24.92 10.49 -10.57
C VAL A 313 -24.98 11.56 -11.67
N ARG A 314 -23.87 12.25 -11.95
CA ARG A 314 -23.82 13.30 -13.00
C ARG A 314 -23.58 12.75 -14.41
N SER A 315 -23.00 11.55 -14.50
CA SER A 315 -22.72 10.81 -15.73
C SER A 315 -22.64 9.32 -15.42
N CYS A 316 -22.84 8.48 -16.42
CA CYS A 316 -22.67 7.04 -16.27
C CYS A 316 -21.20 6.62 -16.10
N SER A 317 -20.96 5.50 -15.41
CA SER A 317 -19.65 4.86 -15.35
C SER A 317 -19.23 4.33 -16.74
N ASN A 318 -17.92 4.16 -16.99
CA ASN A 318 -17.34 3.79 -18.29
C ASN A 318 -17.80 2.43 -18.89
N ARG A 319 -18.71 1.70 -18.24
CA ARG A 319 -19.35 0.45 -18.70
C ARG A 319 -20.87 0.59 -18.92
N MET A 320 -21.40 1.80 -18.77
CA MET A 320 -22.79 2.16 -18.92
C MET A 320 -22.95 3.37 -19.84
N TYR A 321 -24.16 3.57 -20.37
CA TYR A 321 -24.53 4.72 -21.21
C TYR A 321 -25.87 5.32 -20.80
N GLU A 322 -26.07 6.59 -21.11
CA GLU A 322 -27.27 7.33 -20.78
C GLU A 322 -28.43 6.99 -21.74
N VAL A 323 -29.55 6.58 -21.17
CA VAL A 323 -30.81 6.31 -21.85
C VAL A 323 -31.91 7.16 -21.22
N LYS A 324 -32.72 7.84 -22.04
CA LYS A 324 -33.89 8.59 -21.55
C LYS A 324 -35.12 7.69 -21.61
N GLU A 325 -35.47 7.10 -20.47
CA GLU A 325 -36.52 6.09 -20.33
C GLU A 325 -37.67 6.66 -19.48
N ASN A 326 -38.88 6.69 -20.02
CA ASN A 326 -40.05 7.36 -19.43
C ASN A 326 -39.78 8.83 -19.00
N GLY A 327 -38.94 9.53 -19.77
CA GLY A 327 -38.54 10.93 -19.52
C GLY A 327 -37.38 11.11 -18.53
N ILE A 328 -37.03 10.09 -17.75
CA ILE A 328 -35.93 10.09 -16.77
C ILE A 328 -34.63 9.64 -17.46
N GLN A 329 -33.50 10.31 -17.18
CA GLN A 329 -32.19 9.80 -17.60
C GLN A 329 -31.76 8.65 -16.66
N ARG A 330 -31.45 7.50 -17.24
CA ARG A 330 -30.96 6.30 -16.54
C ARG A 330 -29.67 5.81 -17.18
N CYS A 331 -28.79 5.22 -16.39
CA CYS A 331 -27.65 4.45 -16.89
C CYS A 331 -28.09 3.01 -17.17
N LYS A 332 -27.73 2.49 -18.34
CA LYS A 332 -27.85 1.07 -18.72
C LYS A 332 -26.48 0.52 -19.10
N ASP A 333 -26.21 -0.73 -18.74
CA ASP A 333 -24.99 -1.43 -19.11
C ASP A 333 -24.82 -1.55 -20.62
N CYS A 334 -23.57 -1.57 -21.06
CA CYS A 334 -23.20 -1.67 -22.46
C CYS A 334 -23.09 -3.13 -22.92
N ASP A 335 -23.87 -3.51 -23.93
CA ASP A 335 -23.74 -4.81 -24.63
C ASP A 335 -22.46 -4.84 -25.50
N GLY A 336 -21.33 -5.06 -24.83
CA GLY A 336 -19.98 -4.98 -25.37
C GLY A 336 -19.31 -3.62 -25.09
N PRO A 337 -18.46 -3.11 -25.99
CA PRO A 337 -17.91 -1.76 -25.89
C PRO A 337 -19.04 -0.71 -25.81
N CYS A 338 -18.85 0.32 -24.98
CA CYS A 338 -19.89 1.33 -24.79
C CYS A 338 -20.14 2.21 -26.04
N PRO A 339 -21.33 2.83 -26.16
CA PRO A 339 -21.72 3.84 -27.16
C PRO A 339 -20.83 5.10 -27.32
N LYS A 340 -19.51 4.96 -27.48
CA LYS A 340 -18.57 6.01 -27.86
C LYS A 340 -18.80 6.40 -29.33
N ALA A 341 -19.39 7.58 -29.53
CA ALA A 341 -19.45 8.22 -30.84
C ALA A 341 -18.15 9.01 -31.10
N CYS A 342 -17.60 8.84 -32.30
CA CYS A 342 -16.32 9.42 -32.72
C CYS A 342 -16.49 10.13 -34.07
N ASP A 343 -15.70 11.17 -34.31
CA ASP A 343 -15.72 11.88 -35.59
C ASP A 343 -15.09 11.02 -36.69
N GLY A 344 -15.78 10.92 -37.82
CA GLY A 344 -15.27 10.34 -39.06
C GLY A 344 -14.52 11.37 -39.89
N VAL A 345 -13.87 10.88 -40.94
CA VAL A 345 -13.24 11.71 -41.98
C VAL A 345 -14.29 12.70 -42.52
N ARG A 346 -13.88 13.97 -42.73
CA ARG A 346 -14.73 15.10 -43.14
C ARG A 346 -15.82 15.53 -42.14
N PHE A 347 -15.73 15.10 -40.88
CA PHE A 347 -16.67 15.50 -39.83
C PHE A 347 -15.93 16.00 -38.58
N GLY A 348 -16.55 16.93 -37.84
CA GLY A 348 -16.06 17.45 -36.56
C GLY A 348 -14.58 17.83 -36.57
N THR A 349 -13.80 17.22 -35.68
CA THR A 349 -12.35 17.39 -35.54
C THR A 349 -11.53 16.96 -36.77
N LEU A 350 -12.07 16.10 -37.64
CA LEU A 350 -11.43 15.57 -38.85
C LEU A 350 -12.00 16.19 -40.14
N ILE A 351 -12.60 17.38 -40.07
CA ILE A 351 -13.27 18.03 -41.21
C ILE A 351 -12.36 18.28 -42.43
N ASN A 352 -11.07 18.60 -42.19
CA ASN A 352 -10.07 18.82 -43.24
C ASN A 352 -9.30 17.54 -43.63
N THR A 353 -9.60 16.39 -43.02
CA THR A 353 -8.93 15.12 -43.28
C THR A 353 -9.51 14.47 -44.55
N ILE A 354 -8.63 13.92 -45.40
CA ILE A 354 -9.03 13.27 -46.67
C ILE A 354 -9.21 11.76 -46.52
N ALA A 355 -8.38 11.11 -45.68
CA ALA A 355 -8.40 9.68 -45.41
C ALA A 355 -7.83 9.34 -44.01
N ILE A 356 -8.11 8.13 -43.54
CA ILE A 356 -7.51 7.54 -42.35
C ILE A 356 -6.01 7.29 -42.60
N ASN A 357 -5.18 7.53 -41.59
CA ASN A 357 -3.73 7.41 -41.67
C ASN A 357 -3.10 7.23 -40.27
N ALA A 358 -1.77 7.04 -40.23
CA ALA A 358 -1.01 6.79 -39.01
C ALA A 358 -1.22 7.84 -37.89
N SER A 359 -1.55 9.09 -38.24
CA SER A 359 -1.72 10.20 -37.29
C SER A 359 -3.13 10.32 -36.71
N ASN A 360 -4.13 9.62 -37.27
CA ASN A 360 -5.53 9.71 -36.82
C ASN A 360 -6.20 8.36 -36.50
N ILE A 361 -5.61 7.23 -36.89
CA ILE A 361 -6.17 5.88 -36.66
C ILE A 361 -6.43 5.57 -35.18
N ASP A 362 -5.61 6.11 -34.26
CA ASP A 362 -5.74 5.85 -32.83
C ASP A 362 -6.92 6.61 -32.17
N LEU A 363 -7.50 7.61 -32.85
CA LEU A 363 -8.74 8.27 -32.43
C LEU A 363 -9.94 7.32 -32.50
N PHE A 364 -9.91 6.37 -33.44
CA PHE A 364 -10.98 5.38 -33.67
C PHE A 364 -10.98 4.22 -32.68
N LYS A 365 -10.02 4.18 -31.73
CA LYS A 365 -9.97 3.16 -30.69
C LYS A 365 -11.21 3.20 -29.81
N ASP A 366 -11.79 2.03 -29.50
CA ASP A 366 -12.99 1.84 -28.68
C ASP A 366 -14.26 2.57 -29.21
N CYS A 367 -14.29 2.98 -30.49
CA CYS A 367 -15.40 3.69 -31.11
C CYS A 367 -16.47 2.74 -31.64
N THR A 368 -17.69 2.83 -31.11
CA THR A 368 -18.83 2.03 -31.59
C THR A 368 -19.62 2.71 -32.71
N LYS A 369 -19.54 4.04 -32.80
CA LYS A 369 -20.24 4.83 -33.82
C LYS A 369 -19.31 5.86 -34.45
N ILE A 370 -19.28 5.91 -35.77
CA ILE A 370 -18.54 6.91 -36.53
C ILE A 370 -19.51 7.92 -37.15
N ASN A 371 -19.44 9.16 -36.67
CA ASN A 371 -20.18 10.31 -37.19
C ASN A 371 -19.40 10.89 -38.37
N GLY A 372 -19.78 10.55 -39.59
CA GLY A 372 -19.06 10.94 -40.81
C GLY A 372 -18.57 9.73 -41.60
N ASP A 373 -17.51 9.93 -42.38
CA ASP A 373 -17.04 8.95 -43.36
C ASP A 373 -15.83 8.13 -42.87
N VAL A 374 -15.65 6.94 -43.45
CA VAL A 374 -14.50 6.05 -43.24
C VAL A 374 -13.85 5.85 -44.60
N VAL A 375 -12.65 6.44 -44.80
CA VAL A 375 -11.98 6.48 -46.11
C VAL A 375 -10.55 5.96 -46.00
N ILE A 376 -10.24 4.90 -46.75
CA ILE A 376 -8.96 4.19 -46.73
C ILE A 376 -8.39 4.16 -48.16
N LEU A 377 -7.21 4.76 -48.33
CA LEU A 377 -6.54 4.99 -49.63
C LEU A 377 -5.13 4.39 -49.63
N GLU A 378 -4.43 4.45 -50.75
CA GLU A 378 -3.03 4.00 -50.85
C GLU A 378 -2.10 4.83 -49.94
N SER A 379 -2.32 6.16 -49.88
CA SER A 379 -1.60 7.08 -48.97
C SER A 379 -1.79 6.77 -47.48
N SER A 380 -2.83 6.02 -47.10
CA SER A 380 -2.98 5.51 -45.73
C SER A 380 -1.82 4.60 -45.34
N PHE A 381 -1.26 3.82 -46.27
CA PHE A 381 -0.23 2.81 -46.01
C PHE A 381 1.13 3.11 -46.66
N THR A 382 1.20 3.96 -47.69
CA THR A 382 2.49 4.49 -48.18
C THR A 382 3.00 5.68 -47.35
N GLY A 383 2.14 6.27 -46.51
CA GLY A 383 2.36 7.58 -45.91
C GLY A 383 2.12 8.72 -46.90
N ASP A 384 2.21 9.95 -46.40
CA ASP A 384 2.12 11.19 -47.17
C ASP A 384 3.30 12.11 -46.84
N PRO A 385 4.34 12.16 -47.70
CA PRO A 385 5.51 13.01 -47.48
C PRO A 385 5.23 14.52 -47.50
N HIS A 386 4.12 14.98 -48.10
CA HIS A 386 3.79 16.41 -48.17
C HIS A 386 3.28 16.92 -46.81
N TYR A 387 2.51 16.11 -46.11
CA TYR A 387 2.03 16.39 -44.76
C TYR A 387 2.89 15.75 -43.65
N ASN A 388 4.04 15.15 -44.00
CA ASN A 388 4.95 14.45 -43.11
C ASN A 388 4.27 13.34 -42.28
N ILE A 389 3.33 12.60 -42.90
CA ILE A 389 2.56 11.51 -42.27
C ILE A 389 3.24 10.17 -42.60
N PRO A 390 3.66 9.37 -41.59
CA PRO A 390 4.30 8.09 -41.84
C PRO A 390 3.32 7.02 -42.37
N PRO A 391 3.84 5.93 -42.98
CA PRO A 391 3.08 4.72 -43.25
C PRO A 391 2.29 4.21 -42.03
N MET A 392 1.02 3.86 -42.22
CA MET A 392 0.21 3.22 -41.16
C MET A 392 0.47 1.71 -41.12
N GLU A 393 0.72 1.20 -39.92
CA GLU A 393 0.82 -0.25 -39.66
C GLU A 393 -0.54 -0.94 -39.89
N PRO A 394 -0.62 -2.03 -40.68
CA PRO A 394 -1.87 -2.73 -40.96
C PRO A 394 -2.63 -3.22 -39.73
N GLU A 395 -1.94 -3.53 -38.63
CA GLU A 395 -2.53 -4.04 -37.39
C GLU A 395 -3.41 -2.99 -36.69
N LYS A 396 -3.12 -1.68 -36.86
CA LYS A 396 -3.94 -0.60 -36.29
C LYS A 396 -5.37 -0.54 -36.86
N LEU A 397 -5.65 -1.23 -37.96
CA LEU A 397 -7.01 -1.40 -38.48
C LEU A 397 -7.94 -2.14 -37.49
N GLU A 398 -7.42 -2.92 -36.52
CA GLU A 398 -8.24 -3.56 -35.49
C GLU A 398 -9.02 -2.57 -34.62
N ASN A 399 -8.65 -1.29 -34.56
CA ASN A 399 -9.44 -0.25 -33.87
C ASN A 399 -10.90 -0.22 -34.36
N PHE A 400 -11.15 -0.50 -35.64
CA PHE A 400 -12.49 -0.52 -36.23
C PHE A 400 -13.35 -1.73 -35.82
N LYS A 401 -12.78 -2.75 -35.18
CA LYS A 401 -13.49 -3.98 -34.75
C LYS A 401 -14.58 -3.74 -33.71
N THR A 402 -14.56 -2.56 -33.06
CA THR A 402 -15.58 -2.11 -32.11
C THR A 402 -16.75 -1.36 -32.76
N VAL A 403 -16.65 -0.96 -34.03
CA VAL A 403 -17.66 -0.14 -34.74
C VAL A 403 -18.90 -0.96 -35.10
N LYS A 404 -20.06 -0.49 -34.68
CA LYS A 404 -21.40 -1.00 -35.04
C LYS A 404 -22.16 -0.10 -36.02
N GLU A 405 -21.89 1.22 -36.05
CA GLU A 405 -22.60 2.19 -36.91
C GLU A 405 -21.65 3.18 -37.62
N ILE A 406 -21.83 3.39 -38.93
CA ILE A 406 -21.22 4.49 -39.69
C ILE A 406 -22.34 5.39 -40.25
N THR A 407 -22.33 6.70 -39.95
CA THR A 407 -23.40 7.60 -40.39
C THR A 407 -23.20 8.18 -41.80
N GLY A 408 -21.97 8.21 -42.29
CA GLY A 408 -21.60 8.62 -43.64
C GLY A 408 -21.43 7.39 -44.55
N TYR A 409 -20.32 7.32 -45.27
CA TYR A 409 -19.96 6.19 -46.15
C TYR A 409 -18.67 5.47 -45.74
N LEU A 410 -18.52 4.23 -46.21
CA LEU A 410 -17.29 3.42 -46.12
C LEU A 410 -16.67 3.28 -47.52
N VAL A 411 -15.46 3.79 -47.71
CA VAL A 411 -14.73 3.77 -48.99
C VAL A 411 -13.34 3.18 -48.80
N ILE A 412 -13.05 2.09 -49.50
CA ILE A 412 -11.77 1.37 -49.45
C ILE A 412 -11.24 1.22 -50.88
N GLN A 413 -10.13 1.89 -51.18
CA GLN A 413 -9.45 1.88 -52.48
C GLN A 413 -8.07 1.22 -52.45
N PHE A 414 -7.54 0.93 -51.26
CA PHE A 414 -6.34 0.14 -51.04
C PHE A 414 -6.53 -0.76 -49.82
N TRP A 415 -5.90 -1.94 -49.81
CA TRP A 415 -5.93 -2.87 -48.68
C TRP A 415 -4.60 -3.62 -48.53
N PRO A 416 -4.09 -3.86 -47.31
CA PRO A 416 -2.83 -4.56 -47.08
C PRO A 416 -2.83 -5.99 -47.64
N LYS A 417 -1.73 -6.40 -48.29
CA LYS A 417 -1.60 -7.74 -48.91
C LYS A 417 -1.77 -8.91 -47.92
N ASN A 418 -1.48 -8.67 -46.64
CA ASN A 418 -1.56 -9.68 -45.58
C ASN A 418 -3.00 -9.91 -45.09
N LEU A 419 -3.97 -9.08 -45.50
CA LEU A 419 -5.37 -9.15 -45.06
C LEU A 419 -6.27 -9.55 -46.23
N THR A 420 -6.77 -10.79 -46.21
CA THR A 420 -7.62 -11.35 -47.27
C THR A 420 -9.09 -10.92 -47.22
N SER A 421 -9.51 -10.20 -46.18
CA SER A 421 -10.90 -9.75 -45.98
C SER A 421 -11.00 -8.42 -45.25
N LEU A 422 -12.20 -7.83 -45.22
CA LEU A 422 -12.51 -6.61 -44.46
C LEU A 422 -13.02 -6.93 -43.03
N SER A 423 -12.66 -8.10 -42.48
CA SER A 423 -13.17 -8.59 -41.18
C SER A 423 -12.79 -7.71 -39.98
N VAL A 424 -12.00 -6.66 -40.14
CA VAL A 424 -11.88 -5.59 -39.12
C VAL A 424 -13.17 -4.80 -38.92
N PHE A 425 -14.12 -4.90 -39.85
CA PHE A 425 -15.49 -4.39 -39.76
C PHE A 425 -16.53 -5.52 -39.51
N GLU A 426 -16.12 -6.67 -38.96
CA GLU A 426 -17.01 -7.83 -38.77
C GLU A 426 -18.25 -7.55 -37.90
N ASN A 427 -18.18 -6.53 -37.04
CA ASN A 427 -19.24 -6.12 -36.10
C ASN A 427 -20.04 -4.89 -36.58
N LEU A 428 -19.78 -4.38 -37.79
CA LEU A 428 -20.50 -3.25 -38.39
C LEU A 428 -21.92 -3.67 -38.77
N GLU A 429 -22.93 -3.06 -38.14
CA GLU A 429 -24.34 -3.40 -38.31
C GLU A 429 -25.08 -2.48 -39.31
N ILE A 430 -24.76 -1.18 -39.31
CA ILE A 430 -25.48 -0.16 -40.09
C ILE A 430 -24.52 0.81 -40.79
N ILE A 431 -24.73 1.02 -42.10
CA ILE A 431 -24.11 2.11 -42.87
C ILE A 431 -25.23 3.04 -43.35
N ARG A 432 -25.31 4.29 -42.85
CA ARG A 432 -26.44 5.17 -43.18
C ARG A 432 -26.38 5.85 -44.53
N GLY A 433 -25.20 5.99 -45.14
CA GLY A 433 -25.07 6.39 -46.54
C GLY A 433 -25.75 7.71 -46.91
N ARG A 434 -25.62 8.76 -46.06
CA ARG A 434 -26.33 10.05 -46.19
C ARG A 434 -25.99 10.88 -47.46
N THR A 435 -25.21 10.34 -48.39
CA THR A 435 -24.74 11.00 -49.63
C THR A 435 -24.76 10.00 -50.82
N THR A 436 -24.07 10.30 -51.92
CA THR A 436 -24.26 9.60 -53.22
C THR A 436 -23.77 8.14 -53.25
N PHE A 437 -22.79 7.79 -52.43
CA PHE A 437 -22.32 6.42 -52.23
C PHE A 437 -22.38 6.08 -50.75
N SER A 438 -22.56 4.80 -50.42
CA SER A 438 -22.62 4.30 -49.04
C SER A 438 -21.53 3.29 -48.73
N LEU A 439 -21.26 2.37 -49.65
CA LEU A 439 -20.12 1.46 -49.59
C LEU A 439 -19.41 1.38 -50.94
N ALA A 440 -18.11 1.63 -50.97
CA ALA A 440 -17.28 1.43 -52.16
C ALA A 440 -16.03 0.60 -51.84
N VAL A 441 -15.88 -0.53 -52.53
CA VAL A 441 -14.76 -1.48 -52.40
C VAL A 441 -14.15 -1.66 -53.80
N VAL A 442 -13.04 -0.99 -54.07
CA VAL A 442 -12.57 -0.75 -55.45
C VAL A 442 -11.07 -1.05 -55.63
N SER A 443 -10.74 -1.78 -56.70
CA SER A 443 -9.36 -2.07 -57.17
C SER A 443 -8.49 -2.87 -56.18
N LEU A 444 -9.10 -3.58 -55.24
CA LEU A 444 -8.40 -4.35 -54.20
C LEU A 444 -7.94 -5.71 -54.75
N LYS A 445 -6.65 -5.82 -55.05
CA LYS A 445 -6.07 -6.98 -55.77
C LYS A 445 -6.18 -8.30 -55.02
N HIS A 446 -5.99 -8.29 -53.69
CA HIS A 446 -5.85 -9.49 -52.85
C HIS A 446 -7.02 -9.74 -51.88
N LEU A 447 -8.13 -9.00 -52.04
CA LEU A 447 -9.32 -9.21 -51.23
C LEU A 447 -10.11 -10.42 -51.75
N ARG A 448 -10.37 -11.41 -50.89
CA ARG A 448 -11.02 -12.68 -51.24
C ARG A 448 -12.48 -12.79 -50.83
N TRP A 449 -12.85 -12.17 -49.72
CA TRP A 449 -14.24 -12.05 -49.26
C TRP A 449 -14.42 -10.74 -48.47
N LEU A 450 -15.66 -10.30 -48.28
CA LEU A 450 -15.94 -9.05 -47.57
C LEU A 450 -15.84 -9.22 -46.04
N GLY A 451 -16.48 -10.26 -45.47
CA GLY A 451 -16.41 -10.55 -44.03
C GLY A 451 -17.28 -9.66 -43.13
N LEU A 452 -18.22 -8.90 -43.71
CA LEU A 452 -19.12 -7.96 -43.01
C LEU A 452 -20.29 -8.68 -42.31
N ARG A 453 -20.00 -9.73 -41.52
CA ARG A 453 -21.01 -10.69 -41.02
C ARG A 453 -22.20 -10.08 -40.27
N SER A 454 -22.00 -8.93 -39.61
CA SER A 454 -23.04 -8.29 -38.79
C SER A 454 -23.89 -7.26 -39.55
N LEU A 455 -23.60 -6.99 -40.83
CA LEU A 455 -24.23 -5.92 -41.60
C LEU A 455 -25.70 -6.24 -41.90
N LYS A 456 -26.61 -5.39 -41.40
CA LYS A 456 -28.07 -5.54 -41.47
C LYS A 456 -28.74 -4.48 -42.33
N GLU A 457 -28.24 -3.24 -42.33
CA GLU A 457 -28.86 -2.12 -43.03
C GLU A 457 -27.83 -1.22 -43.74
N VAL A 458 -28.09 -0.93 -45.01
CA VAL A 458 -27.45 0.15 -45.78
C VAL A 458 -28.54 1.18 -46.12
N SER A 459 -28.75 2.16 -45.24
CA SER A 459 -29.98 2.98 -45.20
C SER A 459 -30.25 3.84 -46.44
N ALA A 460 -29.19 4.22 -47.16
CA ALA A 460 -29.23 5.05 -48.35
C ALA A 460 -27.93 4.88 -49.17
N GLY A 461 -27.81 5.60 -50.28
CA GLY A 461 -26.61 5.62 -51.14
C GLY A 461 -26.42 4.37 -52.02
N VAL A 462 -25.53 4.49 -53.00
CA VAL A 462 -25.17 3.42 -53.95
C VAL A 462 -24.01 2.58 -53.41
N VAL A 463 -24.09 1.25 -53.60
CA VAL A 463 -22.99 0.31 -53.31
C VAL A 463 -22.18 0.05 -54.59
N ALA A 464 -20.85 0.04 -54.50
CA ALA A 464 -19.95 -0.19 -55.63
C ALA A 464 -18.84 -1.20 -55.28
N VAL A 465 -18.82 -2.34 -55.97
CA VAL A 465 -17.79 -3.38 -55.83
C VAL A 465 -17.13 -3.59 -57.19
N LYS A 466 -15.92 -3.07 -57.39
CA LYS A 466 -15.34 -2.92 -58.73
C LYS A 466 -13.86 -3.30 -58.77
N ASN A 467 -13.44 -3.97 -59.84
CA ASN A 467 -12.04 -4.25 -60.14
C ASN A 467 -11.29 -5.07 -59.07
N ASN A 468 -12.00 -5.88 -58.27
CA ASN A 468 -11.42 -6.77 -57.26
C ASN A 468 -11.35 -8.21 -57.85
N PRO A 469 -10.16 -8.72 -58.24
CA PRO A 469 -10.04 -9.95 -59.04
C PRO A 469 -10.05 -11.25 -58.22
N GLU A 470 -9.53 -11.24 -56.98
CA GLU A 470 -9.57 -12.40 -56.08
C GLU A 470 -10.92 -12.53 -55.32
N LEU A 471 -11.86 -11.60 -55.50
CA LEU A 471 -13.04 -11.43 -54.64
C LEU A 471 -14.23 -12.34 -55.05
N CYS A 472 -14.54 -13.32 -54.20
CA CYS A 472 -15.74 -14.15 -54.28
C CYS A 472 -16.75 -13.77 -53.17
N TYR A 473 -17.86 -14.52 -53.04
CA TYR A 473 -18.91 -14.32 -52.03
C TYR A 473 -19.62 -12.94 -52.12
N VAL A 474 -19.92 -12.49 -53.34
CA VAL A 474 -20.67 -11.25 -53.60
C VAL A 474 -21.67 -11.47 -54.74
N TRP A 475 -22.94 -11.69 -54.40
CA TRP A 475 -24.03 -11.80 -55.37
C TRP A 475 -24.91 -10.54 -55.35
N LYS A 476 -25.70 -10.31 -56.40
CA LYS A 476 -26.54 -9.09 -56.50
C LYS A 476 -27.66 -9.09 -55.45
N ASP A 477 -28.32 -10.22 -55.29
CA ASP A 477 -29.61 -10.32 -54.58
C ASP A 477 -29.42 -10.29 -53.05
N GLN A 478 -28.26 -10.74 -52.57
CA GLN A 478 -27.76 -10.56 -51.19
C GLN A 478 -27.89 -9.11 -50.67
N TRP A 479 -27.74 -8.10 -51.54
CA TRP A 479 -27.84 -6.69 -51.16
C TRP A 479 -29.26 -6.13 -51.16
N ALA A 480 -30.20 -6.77 -51.88
CA ALA A 480 -31.59 -6.33 -51.93
C ALA A 480 -32.25 -6.38 -50.54
N HIS A 481 -31.84 -7.33 -49.70
CA HIS A 481 -32.29 -7.48 -48.32
C HIS A 481 -31.69 -6.45 -47.33
N LEU A 482 -30.64 -5.73 -47.74
CA LEU A 482 -29.93 -4.74 -46.90
C LEU A 482 -30.35 -3.29 -47.21
N PHE A 483 -30.98 -3.07 -48.38
CA PHE A 483 -31.42 -1.75 -48.82
C PHE A 483 -32.76 -1.35 -48.23
N ARG A 484 -32.89 -0.06 -47.90
CA ARG A 484 -34.09 0.52 -47.29
C ARG A 484 -34.99 1.24 -48.30
N SER A 485 -34.44 1.64 -49.44
CA SER A 485 -35.19 2.14 -50.61
C SER A 485 -34.95 1.26 -51.83
N THR A 486 -36.02 1.05 -52.60
CA THR A 486 -36.01 0.37 -53.92
C THR A 486 -35.13 1.05 -54.96
N ASP A 487 -34.80 2.32 -54.77
CA ASP A 487 -33.96 3.11 -55.70
C ASP A 487 -32.46 2.84 -55.49
N GLN A 488 -32.08 2.15 -54.41
CA GLN A 488 -30.70 1.79 -54.14
C GLN A 488 -30.23 0.70 -55.10
N THR A 489 -29.03 0.89 -55.66
CA THR A 489 -28.44 -0.04 -56.62
C THR A 489 -27.04 -0.47 -56.19
N ILE A 490 -26.70 -1.72 -56.48
CA ILE A 490 -25.30 -2.19 -56.43
C ILE A 490 -24.70 -2.20 -57.84
N LYS A 491 -23.47 -1.68 -57.96
CA LYS A 491 -22.71 -1.59 -59.21
C LYS A 491 -21.48 -2.50 -59.11
N ILE A 492 -21.70 -3.79 -59.37
CA ILE A 492 -20.64 -4.80 -59.48
C ILE A 492 -19.97 -4.69 -60.86
N ARG A 493 -18.62 -4.69 -60.91
CA ARG A 493 -17.86 -4.83 -62.17
C ARG A 493 -16.54 -5.56 -61.90
N GLN A 494 -16.43 -6.80 -62.35
CA GLN A 494 -15.22 -7.61 -62.24
C GLN A 494 -14.68 -7.98 -63.63
N TYR A 495 -13.37 -8.23 -63.72
CA TYR A 495 -12.70 -8.65 -64.94
C TYR A 495 -12.37 -10.14 -64.80
N SER A 496 -13.16 -10.99 -65.47
CA SER A 496 -13.17 -12.47 -65.37
C SER A 496 -13.40 -13.04 -63.96
N CYS A 497 -14.36 -13.96 -63.83
CA CYS A 497 -14.69 -14.57 -62.54
C CYS A 497 -13.81 -15.80 -62.29
N LEU A 498 -12.86 -15.70 -61.35
CA LEU A 498 -12.06 -16.85 -60.89
C LEU A 498 -12.86 -17.83 -59.99
N CYS A 499 -14.05 -17.41 -59.55
CA CYS A 499 -14.96 -18.20 -58.73
C CYS A 499 -15.86 -19.15 -59.56
N ASP A 500 -16.04 -18.89 -60.87
CA ASP A 500 -17.00 -19.58 -61.76
C ASP A 500 -16.49 -20.92 -62.32
N THR A 501 -15.78 -21.72 -61.51
CA THR A 501 -15.54 -23.14 -61.86
C THR A 501 -15.71 -24.05 -60.66
N GLU A 502 -16.40 -25.17 -60.87
CA GLU A 502 -16.77 -26.19 -59.86
C GLU A 502 -15.56 -26.91 -59.22
N ARG A 503 -14.33 -26.49 -59.52
CA ARG A 503 -13.08 -27.09 -59.01
C ARG A 503 -12.51 -26.41 -57.76
N ASN A 504 -12.92 -25.17 -57.44
CA ASN A 504 -12.31 -24.39 -56.35
C ASN A 504 -13.06 -24.40 -55.01
N ASN A 505 -14.28 -24.97 -54.96
CA ASN A 505 -15.07 -25.16 -53.73
C ASN A 505 -15.38 -23.88 -52.92
N GLN A 506 -15.30 -22.69 -53.54
CA GLN A 506 -15.51 -21.38 -52.92
C GLN A 506 -16.99 -20.97 -52.89
N THR A 507 -17.80 -21.80 -52.22
CA THR A 507 -19.25 -21.59 -52.03
C THR A 507 -19.57 -21.36 -50.56
N CYS A 508 -20.80 -20.93 -50.24
CA CYS A 508 -21.23 -20.78 -48.86
C CYS A 508 -21.24 -22.12 -48.11
N ASP A 509 -21.11 -22.04 -46.78
CA ASP A 509 -21.21 -23.19 -45.89
C ASP A 509 -22.58 -23.89 -46.02
N THR A 510 -22.64 -25.21 -45.82
CA THR A 510 -23.89 -25.99 -45.97
C THR A 510 -24.98 -25.54 -44.99
N GLU A 511 -24.59 -24.95 -43.86
CA GLU A 511 -25.52 -24.45 -42.85
C GLU A 511 -26.05 -23.04 -43.16
N CYS A 512 -25.63 -22.41 -44.27
CA CYS A 512 -26.19 -21.17 -44.75
C CYS A 512 -27.51 -21.40 -45.52
N THR A 513 -28.43 -20.43 -45.45
CA THR A 513 -29.56 -20.32 -46.40
C THR A 513 -29.11 -19.80 -47.76
N ASP A 514 -29.94 -19.99 -48.79
CA ASP A 514 -29.69 -19.53 -50.16
C ASP A 514 -29.64 -17.99 -50.32
N LEU A 515 -29.92 -17.22 -49.26
CA LEU A 515 -29.65 -15.78 -49.14
C LEU A 515 -28.14 -15.43 -49.19
N GLY A 516 -27.26 -16.43 -49.08
CA GLY A 516 -25.82 -16.30 -49.23
C GLY A 516 -25.05 -16.04 -47.93
N CYS A 517 -23.81 -15.59 -48.09
CA CYS A 517 -22.82 -15.44 -47.04
C CYS A 517 -21.80 -14.34 -47.38
N TRP A 518 -21.08 -13.86 -46.36
CA TRP A 518 -20.05 -12.82 -46.46
C TRP A 518 -18.63 -13.36 -46.67
N GLY A 519 -18.46 -14.68 -46.74
CA GLY A 519 -17.19 -15.39 -46.77
C GLY A 519 -17.37 -16.88 -46.39
N PRO A 520 -16.27 -17.64 -46.24
CA PRO A 520 -16.32 -19.07 -45.94
C PRO A 520 -16.71 -19.37 -44.48
N GLY A 521 -17.38 -20.51 -44.27
CA GLY A 521 -17.68 -21.09 -42.96
C GLY A 521 -18.99 -20.61 -42.30
N PRO A 522 -19.47 -21.31 -41.26
CA PRO A 522 -20.82 -21.17 -40.73
C PRO A 522 -21.02 -19.93 -39.83
N THR A 523 -19.98 -19.09 -39.71
CA THR A 523 -20.02 -17.78 -39.02
C THR A 523 -20.16 -16.60 -40.00
N MET A 524 -20.30 -16.88 -41.30
CA MET A 524 -20.39 -15.87 -42.37
C MET A 524 -21.74 -15.89 -43.11
N CYS A 525 -22.64 -16.82 -42.81
CA CYS A 525 -23.98 -16.88 -43.40
C CYS A 525 -24.81 -15.62 -43.11
N LEU A 526 -25.65 -15.16 -44.06
CA LEU A 526 -26.64 -14.10 -43.78
C LEU A 526 -27.78 -14.62 -42.89
N SER A 527 -28.17 -15.89 -43.07
CA SER A 527 -29.09 -16.61 -42.19
C SER A 527 -28.72 -18.09 -42.12
N CYS A 528 -29.09 -18.73 -41.01
CA CYS A 528 -28.84 -20.15 -40.76
C CYS A 528 -29.98 -21.02 -41.28
N ARG A 529 -29.62 -22.19 -41.82
CA ARG A 529 -30.55 -23.19 -42.38
C ARG A 529 -31.30 -24.00 -41.32
N GLN A 530 -30.66 -24.23 -40.17
CA GLN A 530 -31.22 -24.93 -39.01
C GLN A 530 -31.25 -23.98 -37.81
N PHE A 531 -30.20 -23.96 -36.98
CA PHE A 531 -30.17 -23.17 -35.76
C PHE A 531 -28.99 -22.18 -35.70
N ASN A 532 -29.20 -21.07 -34.99
CA ASN A 532 -28.16 -20.09 -34.68
C ASN A 532 -27.66 -20.25 -33.23
N ARG A 533 -26.36 -20.52 -33.05
CA ARG A 533 -25.67 -20.51 -31.76
C ARG A 533 -24.69 -19.32 -31.73
N LYS A 534 -25.12 -18.21 -31.13
CA LYS A 534 -24.31 -16.98 -30.90
C LYS A 534 -23.59 -16.44 -32.16
N GLY A 535 -24.25 -16.45 -33.32
CA GLY A 535 -23.68 -15.99 -34.59
C GLY A 535 -22.95 -17.06 -35.41
N ARG A 536 -23.07 -18.33 -35.02
CA ARG A 536 -22.63 -19.49 -35.79
C ARG A 536 -23.82 -20.40 -36.10
N CYS A 537 -23.98 -20.77 -37.36
CA CYS A 537 -24.98 -21.75 -37.78
C CYS A 537 -24.57 -23.16 -37.37
N VAL A 538 -25.53 -23.94 -36.86
CA VAL A 538 -25.34 -25.31 -36.37
C VAL A 538 -26.52 -26.20 -36.71
N VAL A 539 -26.25 -27.47 -36.98
CA VAL A 539 -27.25 -28.50 -37.35
C VAL A 539 -28.20 -28.82 -36.20
N SER A 540 -27.77 -28.66 -34.94
CA SER A 540 -28.58 -28.96 -33.75
C SER A 540 -28.12 -28.18 -32.50
N CYS A 541 -29.06 -27.93 -31.58
CA CYS A 541 -28.81 -27.41 -30.24
C CYS A 541 -28.55 -28.53 -29.22
N ASN A 542 -27.89 -28.20 -28.10
CA ASN A 542 -27.55 -29.14 -27.02
C ASN A 542 -28.74 -29.43 -26.09
N LEU A 543 -29.82 -30.00 -26.65
CA LEU A 543 -31.09 -30.23 -25.93
C LEU A 543 -30.98 -31.39 -24.93
N LEU A 544 -30.71 -32.60 -25.44
CA LEU A 544 -30.71 -33.86 -24.68
C LEU A 544 -29.31 -34.34 -24.25
N GLN A 545 -28.27 -33.84 -24.91
CA GLN A 545 -26.85 -34.16 -24.70
C GLN A 545 -25.99 -32.92 -25.07
N GLY A 546 -24.71 -32.95 -24.68
CA GLY A 546 -23.76 -31.86 -24.91
C GLY A 546 -23.73 -30.82 -23.78
N GLU A 547 -22.67 -30.00 -23.77
CA GLU A 547 -22.45 -28.91 -22.83
C GLU A 547 -22.03 -27.63 -23.57
N PRO A 548 -22.46 -26.43 -23.10
CA PRO A 548 -23.50 -26.21 -22.11
C PRO A 548 -24.86 -26.72 -22.62
N ARG A 549 -25.82 -26.94 -21.71
CA ARG A 549 -27.19 -27.31 -22.11
C ARG A 549 -27.99 -26.12 -22.60
N GLU A 550 -28.80 -26.38 -23.61
CA GLU A 550 -29.54 -25.37 -24.36
C GLU A 550 -31.01 -25.78 -24.52
N VAL A 551 -31.81 -24.78 -24.84
CA VAL A 551 -33.19 -24.89 -25.32
C VAL A 551 -33.29 -24.11 -26.62
N GLU A 552 -34.13 -24.58 -27.55
CA GLU A 552 -34.44 -23.85 -28.76
C GLU A 552 -35.42 -22.71 -28.45
N VAL A 553 -35.10 -21.49 -28.87
CA VAL A 553 -36.02 -20.35 -28.87
C VAL A 553 -35.95 -19.68 -30.23
N ASN A 554 -37.03 -19.75 -31.01
CA ASN A 554 -37.16 -19.11 -32.33
C ASN A 554 -35.97 -19.41 -33.27
N GLY A 555 -35.60 -20.69 -33.45
CA GLY A 555 -34.46 -21.09 -34.29
C GLY A 555 -33.08 -20.72 -33.73
N SER A 556 -32.98 -20.30 -32.47
CA SER A 556 -31.71 -20.00 -31.80
C SER A 556 -31.47 -20.92 -30.61
N CYS A 557 -30.23 -21.38 -30.46
CA CYS A 557 -29.80 -22.18 -29.30
C CYS A 557 -29.48 -21.25 -28.13
N VAL A 558 -30.31 -21.27 -27.08
CA VAL A 558 -30.17 -20.43 -25.87
C VAL A 558 -29.79 -21.32 -24.69
N GLN A 559 -28.80 -20.92 -23.89
CA GLN A 559 -28.40 -21.70 -22.71
C GLN A 559 -29.51 -21.76 -21.64
N CYS A 560 -29.65 -22.92 -21.00
CA CYS A 560 -30.43 -23.05 -19.77
C CYS A 560 -29.80 -22.21 -18.63
N HIS A 561 -30.62 -21.87 -17.63
CA HIS A 561 -30.13 -21.17 -16.44
C HIS A 561 -29.14 -22.06 -15.63
N PRO A 562 -28.08 -21.51 -15.01
CA PRO A 562 -27.09 -22.32 -14.28
C PRO A 562 -27.67 -23.18 -13.14
N GLU A 563 -28.78 -22.72 -12.53
CA GLU A 563 -29.49 -23.46 -11.47
C GLU A 563 -30.38 -24.62 -12.00
N CYS A 564 -30.37 -24.92 -13.31
CA CYS A 564 -31.08 -26.08 -13.86
C CYS A 564 -30.20 -27.34 -13.77
N LEU A 565 -30.67 -28.37 -13.06
CA LEU A 565 -29.95 -29.65 -12.95
C LEU A 565 -29.90 -30.36 -14.30
N LEU A 566 -28.69 -30.66 -14.78
CA LEU A 566 -28.44 -31.33 -16.07
C LEU A 566 -29.16 -32.69 -16.16
N GLN A 567 -30.08 -32.83 -17.11
CA GLN A 567 -30.86 -34.06 -17.31
C GLN A 567 -30.30 -34.91 -18.46
N THR A 568 -30.08 -36.20 -18.24
CA THR A 568 -29.65 -37.14 -19.29
C THR A 568 -30.88 -37.75 -20.01
N GLY A 569 -30.96 -37.59 -21.33
CA GLY A 569 -32.05 -38.15 -22.14
C GLY A 569 -33.38 -37.39 -22.09
N SER A 570 -33.49 -36.31 -21.32
CA SER A 570 -34.63 -35.39 -21.30
C SER A 570 -34.17 -33.93 -21.34
N LEU A 571 -35.13 -32.99 -21.47
CA LEU A 571 -34.85 -31.56 -21.54
C LEU A 571 -34.46 -31.00 -20.16
N THR A 572 -33.32 -30.32 -20.07
CA THR A 572 -32.84 -29.67 -18.83
C THR A 572 -33.67 -28.43 -18.46
N CYS A 573 -34.18 -27.69 -19.46
CA CYS A 573 -35.07 -26.55 -19.26
C CYS A 573 -36.06 -26.41 -20.42
N SER A 574 -37.18 -25.72 -20.17
CA SER A 574 -38.22 -25.39 -21.15
C SER A 574 -38.15 -23.95 -21.66
N GLY A 575 -37.06 -23.23 -21.38
CA GLY A 575 -36.88 -21.82 -21.70
C GLY A 575 -35.74 -21.17 -20.90
N PRO A 576 -35.34 -19.93 -21.23
CA PRO A 576 -34.33 -19.19 -20.47
C PRO A 576 -34.94 -18.62 -19.18
N GLY A 577 -34.50 -19.13 -18.02
CA GLY A 577 -34.88 -18.58 -16.71
C GLY A 577 -34.82 -19.63 -15.58
N PRO A 578 -34.67 -19.20 -14.31
CA PRO A 578 -34.68 -20.09 -13.14
C PRO A 578 -36.05 -20.76 -12.88
N ASP A 579 -37.14 -20.23 -13.43
CA ASP A 579 -38.49 -20.79 -13.36
C ASP A 579 -38.78 -21.84 -14.46
N LYS A 580 -37.90 -21.93 -15.47
CA LYS A 580 -38.04 -22.84 -16.62
C LYS A 580 -37.16 -24.09 -16.53
N CYS A 581 -36.45 -24.29 -15.42
CA CYS A 581 -35.70 -25.51 -15.17
C CYS A 581 -36.64 -26.70 -14.94
N SER A 582 -36.35 -27.85 -15.56
CA SER A 582 -37.09 -29.10 -15.30
C SER A 582 -36.90 -29.59 -13.86
N GLN A 583 -35.71 -29.35 -13.29
CA GLN A 583 -35.36 -29.60 -11.90
C GLN A 583 -34.28 -28.61 -11.47
N CYS A 584 -34.31 -28.18 -10.20
CA CYS A 584 -33.29 -27.28 -9.64
C CYS A 584 -32.01 -28.03 -9.27
N ALA A 585 -30.85 -27.41 -9.44
CA ALA A 585 -29.55 -27.94 -9.03
C ALA A 585 -29.33 -27.85 -7.51
N HIS A 586 -29.80 -26.77 -6.87
CA HIS A 586 -29.67 -26.55 -5.43
C HIS A 586 -31.03 -26.55 -4.72
N VAL A 587 -31.70 -25.40 -4.61
CA VAL A 587 -32.97 -25.25 -3.88
C VAL A 587 -34.01 -24.47 -4.70
N LYS A 588 -35.28 -24.53 -4.27
CA LYS A 588 -36.41 -23.90 -4.96
C LYS A 588 -37.15 -22.92 -4.05
N ASP A 589 -37.25 -21.66 -4.47
CA ASP A 589 -38.06 -20.64 -3.80
C ASP A 589 -39.30 -20.30 -4.64
N GLY A 590 -40.47 -20.76 -4.19
CA GLY A 590 -41.71 -20.67 -4.96
C GLY A 590 -41.57 -21.39 -6.31
N PRO A 591 -41.68 -20.71 -7.46
CA PRO A 591 -41.43 -21.30 -8.77
C PRO A 591 -39.94 -21.35 -9.17
N HIS A 592 -39.07 -20.56 -8.55
CA HIS A 592 -37.70 -20.28 -9.03
C HIS A 592 -36.65 -21.22 -8.44
N CYS A 593 -35.76 -21.75 -9.28
CA CYS A 593 -34.52 -22.39 -8.83
C CYS A 593 -33.47 -21.35 -8.44
N VAL A 594 -32.94 -21.45 -7.21
CA VAL A 594 -31.97 -20.51 -6.64
C VAL A 594 -30.85 -21.27 -5.91
N PRO A 595 -29.62 -20.74 -5.83
CA PRO A 595 -28.52 -21.44 -5.18
C PRO A 595 -28.76 -21.62 -3.67
N HIS A 596 -29.27 -20.59 -3.00
CA HIS A 596 -29.56 -20.56 -1.55
C HIS A 596 -30.90 -19.85 -1.30
N CYS A 597 -31.60 -20.20 -0.22
CA CYS A 597 -32.86 -19.54 0.15
C CYS A 597 -32.63 -18.07 0.59
N PRO A 598 -33.60 -17.16 0.37
CA PRO A 598 -33.48 -15.74 0.76
C PRO A 598 -33.14 -15.53 2.24
N HIS A 599 -32.05 -14.82 2.50
CA HIS A 599 -31.46 -14.68 3.84
C HIS A 599 -31.07 -13.22 4.08
N GLY A 600 -31.86 -12.48 4.87
CA GLY A 600 -31.60 -11.07 5.20
C GLY A 600 -32.05 -10.08 4.13
N VAL A 601 -32.99 -10.46 3.25
CA VAL A 601 -33.47 -9.58 2.15
C VAL A 601 -34.57 -8.66 2.68
N GLN A 602 -34.55 -7.36 2.37
CA GLN A 602 -35.64 -6.46 2.80
C GLN A 602 -36.97 -6.82 2.13
N GLY A 603 -38.00 -7.05 2.94
CA GLY A 603 -39.38 -7.28 2.52
C GLY A 603 -40.35 -6.17 2.94
N GLU A 604 -41.62 -6.51 3.02
CA GLU A 604 -42.68 -5.56 3.37
C GLU A 604 -42.53 -4.98 4.79
N GLY A 605 -42.87 -3.68 4.93
CA GLY A 605 -42.73 -2.95 6.19
C GLY A 605 -41.28 -2.73 6.66
N GLY A 606 -40.28 -3.00 5.81
CA GLY A 606 -38.86 -2.89 6.19
C GLY A 606 -38.34 -4.04 7.05
N LYS A 607 -39.12 -5.11 7.23
CA LYS A 607 -38.65 -6.33 7.91
C LYS A 607 -37.70 -7.12 7.00
N LEU A 608 -36.69 -7.75 7.60
CA LEU A 608 -35.83 -8.69 6.90
C LEU A 608 -36.54 -10.03 6.72
N VAL A 609 -36.47 -10.58 5.50
CA VAL A 609 -37.00 -11.88 5.13
C VAL A 609 -35.90 -12.93 5.30
N TRP A 610 -36.25 -13.97 6.05
CA TRP A 610 -35.39 -15.14 6.29
C TRP A 610 -36.16 -16.40 5.87
N LYS A 611 -35.52 -17.22 5.03
CA LYS A 611 -36.01 -18.51 4.57
C LYS A 611 -34.94 -19.59 4.78
N TYR A 612 -35.39 -20.82 5.02
CA TYR A 612 -34.55 -22.01 5.14
C TYR A 612 -35.02 -23.11 4.18
N ALA A 613 -34.12 -23.98 3.74
CA ALA A 613 -34.49 -25.11 2.91
C ALA A 613 -35.07 -26.26 3.77
N ASP A 614 -36.19 -26.83 3.35
CA ASP A 614 -36.72 -28.07 3.91
C ASP A 614 -36.04 -29.32 3.35
N ARG A 615 -36.49 -30.51 3.80
CA ARG A 615 -35.93 -31.80 3.38
C ARG A 615 -36.16 -32.17 1.91
N MET A 616 -36.99 -31.40 1.20
CA MET A 616 -37.24 -31.54 -0.24
C MET A 616 -36.51 -30.47 -1.07
N GLY A 617 -35.70 -29.62 -0.42
CA GLY A 617 -34.98 -28.53 -1.06
C GLY A 617 -35.84 -27.31 -1.36
N GLN A 618 -37.02 -27.16 -0.75
CA GLN A 618 -37.90 -26.03 -0.97
C GLN A 618 -37.79 -24.98 0.16
N CYS A 619 -37.79 -23.69 -0.20
CA CYS A 619 -37.50 -22.60 0.72
C CYS A 619 -38.74 -22.16 1.52
N GLN A 620 -38.76 -22.50 2.82
CA GLN A 620 -39.79 -22.17 3.77
C GLN A 620 -39.45 -20.91 4.58
N SER A 621 -40.45 -20.12 4.96
CA SER A 621 -40.26 -18.90 5.76
C SER A 621 -39.95 -19.22 7.23
N CYS A 622 -38.99 -18.49 7.80
CA CYS A 622 -38.70 -18.52 9.24
C CYS A 622 -39.88 -17.96 10.07
N HIS A 623 -39.93 -18.32 11.35
CA HIS A 623 -40.91 -17.78 12.29
C HIS A 623 -40.73 -16.25 12.49
N GLN A 624 -41.82 -15.52 12.75
CA GLN A 624 -41.79 -14.04 12.77
C GLN A 624 -40.88 -13.42 13.84
N ASN A 625 -40.51 -14.20 14.88
CA ASN A 625 -39.59 -13.77 15.94
C ASN A 625 -38.11 -14.11 15.64
N CYS A 626 -37.79 -14.75 14.51
CA CYS A 626 -36.42 -15.03 14.09
C CYS A 626 -35.79 -13.75 13.49
N SER A 627 -35.32 -12.85 14.35
CA SER A 627 -34.53 -11.67 13.95
C SER A 627 -33.15 -12.06 13.40
N GLU A 628 -32.59 -13.14 13.92
CA GLU A 628 -31.40 -13.83 13.42
C GLU A 628 -31.82 -15.26 13.00
N GLY A 629 -31.40 -15.70 11.81
CA GLY A 629 -31.85 -16.95 11.22
C GLY A 629 -31.39 -18.18 12.00
N SER A 630 -32.33 -19.07 12.36
CA SER A 630 -32.03 -20.32 13.06
C SER A 630 -32.85 -21.51 12.53
N LEU A 631 -32.19 -22.64 12.34
CA LEU A 631 -32.78 -23.88 11.82
C LEU A 631 -33.46 -24.67 12.95
N ALA A 632 -34.79 -24.63 13.01
CA ALA A 632 -35.55 -25.32 14.05
C ALA A 632 -35.44 -26.85 13.95
N HIS A 633 -34.81 -27.50 14.94
CA HIS A 633 -34.85 -28.95 15.13
C HIS A 633 -35.97 -29.33 16.11
N SER A 634 -36.80 -30.31 15.72
CA SER A 634 -38.03 -30.65 16.42
C SER A 634 -37.82 -31.38 17.76
N THR A 635 -38.34 -30.79 18.82
CA THR A 635 -39.05 -31.47 19.93
C THR A 635 -38.54 -32.85 20.39
N LEU A 636 -37.41 -32.89 21.11
CA LEU A 636 -37.12 -33.97 22.08
C LEU A 636 -36.11 -33.59 23.20
N ALA A 637 -35.70 -32.32 23.29
CA ALA A 637 -34.46 -31.93 23.97
C ALA A 637 -34.61 -31.15 25.31
N ALA A 638 -35.80 -31.04 25.89
CA ALA A 638 -36.05 -30.18 27.05
C ALA A 638 -35.17 -30.50 28.28
N SER A 639 -34.90 -31.79 28.54
CA SER A 639 -34.00 -32.24 29.61
C SER A 639 -32.51 -32.00 29.28
N VAL A 640 -32.12 -32.26 28.02
CA VAL A 640 -30.72 -32.12 27.55
C VAL A 640 -30.29 -30.66 27.48
N ILE A 641 -31.19 -29.76 27.04
CA ILE A 641 -30.94 -28.32 27.01
C ILE A 641 -30.70 -27.77 28.41
N GLY A 642 -31.44 -28.23 29.43
CA GLY A 642 -31.21 -27.83 30.82
C GLY A 642 -29.79 -28.16 31.31
N GLY A 643 -29.32 -29.38 31.04
CA GLY A 643 -27.96 -29.81 31.38
C GLY A 643 -26.88 -29.06 30.59
N LEU A 644 -27.07 -28.88 29.27
CA LEU A 644 -26.14 -28.13 28.42
C LEU A 644 -26.06 -26.65 28.80
N LEU A 645 -27.18 -26.00 29.12
CA LEU A 645 -27.18 -24.60 29.53
C LEU A 645 -26.39 -24.41 30.85
N LEU A 646 -26.57 -25.32 31.80
CA LEU A 646 -25.86 -25.29 33.08
C LEU A 646 -24.36 -25.54 32.89
N LEU A 647 -23.97 -26.49 32.03
CA LEU A 647 -22.57 -26.70 31.62
C LEU A 647 -21.96 -25.48 30.92
N VAL A 648 -22.69 -24.82 30.02
CA VAL A 648 -22.25 -23.60 29.33
C VAL A 648 -22.08 -22.43 30.32
N ILE A 649 -23.00 -22.26 31.28
CA ILE A 649 -22.90 -21.26 32.34
C ILE A 649 -21.67 -21.53 33.23
N VAL A 650 -21.46 -22.77 33.66
CA VAL A 650 -20.27 -23.17 34.44
C VAL A 650 -18.99 -22.94 33.63
N SER A 651 -18.97 -23.28 32.34
CA SER A 651 -17.82 -23.03 31.46
C SER A 651 -17.55 -21.54 31.26
N LEU A 652 -18.59 -20.70 31.16
CA LEU A 652 -18.45 -19.24 31.11
C LEU A 652 -17.93 -18.66 32.42
N ILE A 653 -18.38 -19.16 33.58
CA ILE A 653 -17.87 -18.75 34.89
C ILE A 653 -16.40 -19.15 35.03
N ILE A 654 -16.04 -20.39 34.66
CA ILE A 654 -14.65 -20.86 34.63
C ILE A 654 -13.81 -20.00 33.68
N PHE A 655 -14.28 -19.71 32.47
CA PHE A 655 -13.58 -18.84 31.51
C PHE A 655 -13.37 -17.42 32.05
N VAL A 656 -14.37 -16.83 32.72
CA VAL A 656 -14.26 -15.51 33.35
C VAL A 656 -13.29 -15.54 34.54
N LEU A 657 -13.28 -16.60 35.35
CA LEU A 657 -12.34 -16.78 36.45
C LEU A 657 -10.91 -16.97 35.94
N LEU A 658 -10.68 -17.86 34.96
CA LEU A 658 -9.40 -18.06 34.30
C LEU A 658 -8.90 -16.76 33.64
N ARG A 659 -9.77 -16.02 32.94
CA ARG A 659 -9.44 -14.71 32.35
C ARG A 659 -9.10 -13.66 33.42
N ARG A 660 -9.80 -13.65 34.57
CA ARG A 660 -9.46 -12.79 35.72
C ARG A 660 -8.12 -13.18 36.36
N MET A 661 -7.85 -14.48 36.53
CA MET A 661 -6.56 -14.99 37.03
C MET A 661 -5.42 -14.65 36.08
N GLN A 662 -5.59 -14.87 34.78
CA GLN A 662 -4.63 -14.44 33.74
C GLN A 662 -4.41 -12.93 33.80
N ILE A 663 -5.46 -12.10 33.84
CA ILE A 663 -5.30 -10.63 33.93
C ILE A 663 -4.57 -10.21 35.22
N LYS A 664 -4.85 -10.84 36.36
CA LYS A 664 -4.12 -10.58 37.62
C LYS A 664 -2.65 -10.96 37.46
N ARG A 665 -2.35 -12.16 36.98
CA ARG A 665 -0.98 -12.65 36.70
C ARG A 665 -0.23 -11.76 35.70
N LYS A 666 -0.88 -11.35 34.60
CA LYS A 666 -0.32 -10.43 33.59
C LYS A 666 -0.01 -9.03 34.18
N ARG A 667 -0.77 -8.56 35.16
CA ARG A 667 -0.48 -7.30 35.90
C ARG A 667 0.67 -7.47 36.88
N THR A 668 0.68 -8.55 37.66
CA THR A 668 1.79 -8.89 38.59
C THR A 668 3.13 -9.02 37.86
N VAL A 669 3.17 -9.73 36.73
CA VAL A 669 4.41 -9.87 35.92
C VAL A 669 4.91 -8.51 35.42
N ARG A 670 4.03 -7.61 34.96
CA ARG A 670 4.44 -6.23 34.59
C ARG A 670 5.01 -5.46 35.75
N ARG A 671 4.32 -5.49 36.89
CA ARG A 671 4.76 -4.83 38.12
C ARG A 671 6.17 -5.31 38.50
N LEU A 672 6.39 -6.61 38.63
CA LEU A 672 7.69 -7.19 39.02
C LEU A 672 8.84 -6.88 38.05
N LEU A 673 8.55 -6.74 36.74
CA LEU A 673 9.54 -6.41 35.72
C LEU A 673 9.77 -4.89 35.55
N GLN A 674 8.89 -4.05 36.10
CA GLN A 674 9.01 -2.59 36.08
C GLN A 674 9.32 -1.97 37.46
N GLU A 675 9.20 -2.72 38.55
CA GLU A 675 9.54 -2.31 39.90
C GLU A 675 11.05 -2.13 40.06
N ARG A 676 11.46 -0.86 40.03
CA ARG A 676 12.79 -0.37 40.37
C ARG A 676 12.77 0.02 41.84
N GLU A 677 13.03 -0.93 42.74
CA GLU A 677 13.25 -0.58 44.14
C GLU A 677 14.51 0.29 44.28
N LEU A 678 14.43 1.25 45.19
CA LEU A 678 15.45 2.28 45.40
C LEU A 678 16.61 1.70 46.21
N VAL A 679 17.81 1.70 45.63
CA VAL A 679 19.05 1.45 46.40
C VAL A 679 19.63 2.80 46.79
N GLU A 680 19.60 3.15 48.07
CA GLU A 680 20.34 4.30 48.59
C GLU A 680 21.85 4.02 48.52
N PRO A 681 22.66 4.92 47.94
CA PRO A 681 24.11 4.74 47.85
C PRO A 681 24.81 5.14 49.15
N LEU A 682 25.45 4.17 49.82
CA LEU A 682 26.34 4.42 50.96
C LEU A 682 27.75 4.85 50.52
N THR A 683 27.90 6.05 49.95
CA THR A 683 29.22 6.69 49.76
C THR A 683 29.18 8.23 50.00
N PRO A 684 30.21 8.83 50.64
CA PRO A 684 30.10 10.18 51.22
C PRO A 684 30.74 11.30 50.37
N SER A 685 30.67 11.23 49.04
CA SER A 685 31.48 12.06 48.13
C SER A 685 30.72 13.04 47.21
N GLY A 686 29.39 13.14 47.32
CA GLY A 686 28.65 14.33 46.90
C GLY A 686 28.61 14.69 45.41
N GLN A 687 28.89 13.75 44.50
CA GLN A 687 28.89 13.98 43.04
C GLN A 687 27.89 13.02 42.36
N ALA A 688 26.95 13.55 41.58
CA ALA A 688 25.76 12.82 41.14
C ALA A 688 26.02 11.87 39.94
N PRO A 689 25.70 10.56 40.04
CA PRO A 689 25.79 9.63 38.92
C PRO A 689 24.45 9.44 38.19
N ASN A 690 24.54 9.13 36.89
CA ASN A 690 23.39 8.90 35.99
C ASN A 690 22.53 7.73 36.49
N GLN A 691 21.32 7.97 37.04
CA GLN A 691 20.59 6.95 37.80
C GLN A 691 19.97 5.81 36.96
N ALA A 692 20.67 4.68 36.91
CA ALA A 692 20.15 3.40 36.42
C ALA A 692 19.93 2.45 37.61
N LEU A 693 18.67 2.20 37.98
CA LEU A 693 18.36 1.36 39.14
C LEU A 693 18.68 -0.12 38.86
N LEU A 694 19.79 -0.59 39.41
CA LEU A 694 20.25 -1.98 39.39
C LEU A 694 19.59 -2.75 40.55
N ARG A 695 18.78 -3.77 40.23
CA ARG A 695 18.12 -4.61 41.24
C ARG A 695 19.09 -5.63 41.81
N ILE A 696 19.31 -5.60 43.13
CA ILE A 696 19.98 -6.67 43.86
C ILE A 696 18.95 -7.79 44.12
N LEU A 697 19.32 -9.02 43.82
CA LEU A 697 18.49 -10.23 43.98
C LEU A 697 19.10 -11.12 45.06
N LYS A 698 18.26 -11.69 45.94
CA LYS A 698 18.69 -12.69 46.92
C LYS A 698 18.82 -14.06 46.25
N GLU A 699 19.76 -14.90 46.70
CA GLU A 699 19.85 -16.29 46.23
C GLU A 699 18.62 -17.14 46.64
N THR A 700 17.81 -16.70 47.61
CA THR A 700 16.49 -17.27 47.92
C THR A 700 15.46 -17.05 46.81
N GLU A 701 15.59 -16.00 45.99
CA GLU A 701 14.64 -15.67 44.93
C GLU A 701 14.83 -16.52 43.66
N PHE A 702 15.93 -17.26 43.48
CA PHE A 702 16.16 -17.95 42.20
C PHE A 702 16.76 -19.36 42.32
N LYS A 703 16.20 -20.28 41.52
CA LYS A 703 16.66 -21.67 41.42
C LYS A 703 17.41 -21.89 40.11
N LYS A 704 18.70 -22.26 40.21
CA LYS A 704 19.50 -22.80 39.11
C LYS A 704 18.94 -24.18 38.71
N VAL A 705 18.76 -24.46 37.42
CA VAL A 705 18.11 -25.68 36.90
C VAL A 705 19.08 -26.57 36.13
N ARG A 706 19.74 -26.03 35.10
CA ARG A 706 20.79 -26.74 34.33
C ARG A 706 21.80 -25.77 33.74
N VAL A 707 23.02 -26.21 33.45
CA VAL A 707 23.99 -25.44 32.66
C VAL A 707 23.46 -25.25 31.23
N LEU A 708 23.72 -24.08 30.65
CA LEU A 708 23.49 -23.75 29.23
C LEU A 708 24.81 -23.61 28.47
N GLY A 709 25.86 -23.12 29.12
CA GLY A 709 27.21 -23.03 28.56
C GLY A 709 28.22 -22.53 29.59
N SER A 710 29.51 -22.72 29.32
CA SER A 710 30.63 -22.20 30.10
C SER A 710 31.67 -21.57 29.17
N GLY A 711 32.32 -20.48 29.60
CA GLY A 711 33.38 -19.81 28.87
C GLY A 711 34.28 -18.98 29.79
N ALA A 712 35.08 -18.07 29.21
CA ALA A 712 36.00 -17.21 29.96
C ALA A 712 35.30 -16.42 31.08
N PHE A 713 34.13 -15.83 30.76
CA PHE A 713 33.28 -15.08 31.69
C PHE A 713 32.50 -15.93 32.70
N GLY A 714 32.82 -17.21 32.85
CA GLY A 714 32.14 -18.14 33.76
C GLY A 714 31.01 -18.96 33.13
N THR A 715 30.04 -19.36 33.96
CA THR A 715 29.06 -20.41 33.61
C THR A 715 27.63 -19.89 33.65
N VAL A 716 26.91 -20.09 32.56
CA VAL A 716 25.51 -19.68 32.39
C VAL A 716 24.58 -20.85 32.72
N TYR A 717 23.64 -20.64 33.63
CA TYR A 717 22.60 -21.59 34.00
C TYR A 717 21.23 -21.14 33.49
N LYS A 718 20.40 -22.08 33.03
CA LYS A 718 18.94 -21.90 32.99
C LYS A 718 18.45 -21.82 34.43
N GLY A 719 17.70 -20.78 34.77
CA GLY A 719 17.14 -20.58 36.09
C GLY A 719 15.65 -20.22 36.07
N LEU A 720 15.05 -20.28 37.26
CA LEU A 720 13.72 -19.75 37.54
C LEU A 720 13.85 -18.71 38.65
N TRP A 721 13.46 -17.47 38.37
CA TRP A 721 13.31 -16.40 39.37
C TRP A 721 11.87 -16.40 39.90
N ILE A 722 11.73 -16.32 41.23
CA ILE A 722 10.51 -16.47 42.01
C ILE A 722 10.56 -15.38 43.11
N PRO A 723 10.01 -14.18 42.87
CA PRO A 723 10.09 -13.08 43.82
C PRO A 723 9.38 -13.39 45.14
N GLU A 724 10.00 -13.00 46.26
CA GLU A 724 9.46 -13.26 47.60
C GLU A 724 8.04 -12.65 47.76
N GLY A 725 7.06 -13.50 48.10
CA GLY A 725 5.65 -13.12 48.28
C GLY A 725 4.76 -13.22 47.04
N GLU A 726 5.30 -13.48 45.83
CA GLU A 726 4.51 -13.55 44.59
C GLU A 726 4.54 -14.95 43.94
N ASN A 727 3.37 -15.49 43.59
CA ASN A 727 3.22 -16.82 42.98
C ASN A 727 3.52 -16.83 41.47
N VAL A 728 4.69 -16.29 41.08
CA VAL A 728 5.10 -16.09 39.69
C VAL A 728 6.51 -16.66 39.48
N LYS A 729 6.67 -17.52 38.47
CA LYS A 729 7.96 -18.09 38.06
C LYS A 729 8.39 -17.46 36.74
N ILE A 730 9.57 -16.86 36.69
CA ILE A 730 10.13 -16.16 35.52
C ILE A 730 11.36 -16.93 35.00
N PRO A 731 11.41 -17.32 33.70
CA PRO A 731 12.57 -18.00 33.13
C PRO A 731 13.74 -17.02 32.91
N VAL A 732 14.87 -17.30 33.54
CA VAL A 732 16.08 -16.45 33.51
C VAL A 732 17.31 -17.23 33.06
N ALA A 733 18.31 -16.50 32.56
CA ALA A 733 19.68 -16.98 32.43
C ALA A 733 20.50 -16.38 33.58
N ILE A 734 21.19 -17.22 34.34
CA ILE A 734 22.00 -16.84 35.51
C ILE A 734 23.46 -17.10 35.16
N LYS A 735 24.22 -16.04 34.88
CA LYS A 735 25.64 -16.11 34.54
C LYS A 735 26.47 -15.90 35.81
N VAL A 736 27.01 -17.00 36.34
CA VAL A 736 27.91 -16.98 37.49
C VAL A 736 29.31 -16.67 36.99
N LEU A 737 29.85 -15.52 37.40
CA LEU A 737 31.19 -15.09 37.03
C LEU A 737 32.25 -15.93 37.76
N ARG A 738 33.39 -16.16 37.09
CA ARG A 738 34.59 -16.74 37.72
C ARG A 738 35.36 -15.64 38.45
N GLU A 739 35.81 -15.97 39.67
CA GLU A 739 36.85 -15.26 40.44
C GLU A 739 36.74 -13.73 40.52
N ALA A 740 35.80 -13.24 41.33
CA ALA A 740 35.71 -11.84 41.77
C ALA A 740 35.82 -11.74 43.30
N THR A 741 36.98 -12.10 43.85
CA THR A 741 37.22 -12.17 45.32
C THR A 741 37.94 -10.95 45.90
N SER A 742 38.45 -10.03 45.08
CA SER A 742 39.00 -8.76 45.58
C SER A 742 37.89 -7.70 45.74
N PRO A 743 37.90 -6.87 46.80
CA PRO A 743 36.90 -5.81 46.97
C PRO A 743 36.89 -4.79 45.82
N LYS A 744 38.06 -4.55 45.20
CA LYS A 744 38.22 -3.64 44.06
C LYS A 744 37.55 -4.20 42.80
N ALA A 745 37.78 -5.48 42.47
CA ALA A 745 37.13 -6.13 41.33
C ALA A 745 35.60 -6.11 41.48
N ASN A 746 35.07 -6.32 42.69
CA ASN A 746 33.62 -6.26 42.93
C ASN A 746 33.00 -4.88 42.66
N GLN A 747 33.75 -3.78 42.86
CA GLN A 747 33.29 -2.45 42.47
C GLN A 747 33.28 -2.27 40.94
N GLU A 748 34.35 -2.70 40.25
CA GLU A 748 34.43 -2.63 38.79
C GLU A 748 33.35 -3.51 38.11
N VAL A 749 33.03 -4.68 38.68
CA VAL A 749 31.91 -5.56 38.26
C VAL A 749 30.55 -4.88 38.48
N LEU A 750 30.37 -4.14 39.57
CA LEU A 750 29.13 -3.41 39.85
C LEU A 750 28.91 -2.24 38.87
N ASP A 751 29.95 -1.48 38.55
CA ASP A 751 29.88 -0.38 37.58
C ASP A 751 29.48 -0.88 36.18
N GLU A 752 30.05 -1.99 35.71
CA GLU A 752 29.64 -2.60 34.44
C GLU A 752 28.22 -3.20 34.52
N ALA A 753 27.84 -3.86 35.63
CA ALA A 753 26.49 -4.39 35.81
C ALA A 753 25.42 -3.27 35.81
N TYR A 754 25.75 -2.11 36.39
CA TYR A 754 24.92 -0.91 36.38
C TYR A 754 24.69 -0.38 34.96
N VAL A 755 25.76 -0.33 34.14
CA VAL A 755 25.68 -0.04 32.70
C VAL A 755 24.80 -1.07 31.98
N MET A 756 24.95 -2.37 32.25
CA MET A 756 24.13 -3.44 31.65
C MET A 756 22.64 -3.41 32.10
N ALA A 757 22.33 -2.84 33.26
CA ALA A 757 20.96 -2.58 33.71
C ALA A 757 20.37 -1.28 33.14
N SER A 758 21.22 -0.34 32.68
CA SER A 758 20.78 0.95 32.12
C SER A 758 20.16 0.84 30.72
N VAL A 759 20.54 -0.18 29.93
CA VAL A 759 20.15 -0.27 28.52
C VAL A 759 18.65 -0.56 28.33
N ASP A 760 18.08 0.07 27.30
CA ASP A 760 16.70 -0.15 26.89
C ASP A 760 16.61 -0.03 25.36
N HIS A 761 16.83 -1.15 24.67
CA HIS A 761 16.80 -1.25 23.21
C HIS A 761 16.39 -2.67 22.78
N PRO A 762 15.47 -2.85 21.80
CA PRO A 762 14.93 -4.16 21.43
C PRO A 762 15.98 -5.20 21.00
N HIS A 763 17.15 -4.78 20.54
CA HIS A 763 18.24 -5.67 20.08
C HIS A 763 19.46 -5.69 21.02
N VAL A 764 19.32 -5.24 22.27
CA VAL A 764 20.33 -5.41 23.32
C VAL A 764 19.71 -6.15 24.52
N CYS A 765 20.44 -7.07 25.13
CA CYS A 765 20.00 -7.84 26.29
C CYS A 765 20.21 -7.01 27.56
N ARG A 766 19.12 -6.72 28.27
CA ARG A 766 19.13 -5.94 29.52
C ARG A 766 19.36 -6.86 30.72
N LEU A 767 20.19 -6.42 31.67
CA LEU A 767 20.31 -7.06 32.98
C LEU A 767 19.03 -6.85 33.81
N LEU A 768 18.44 -7.94 34.31
CA LEU A 768 17.26 -7.89 35.18
C LEU A 768 17.64 -7.68 36.65
N GLY A 769 18.81 -8.18 37.06
CA GLY A 769 19.38 -7.95 38.38
C GLY A 769 20.73 -8.64 38.58
N ILE A 770 21.31 -8.42 39.75
CA ILE A 770 22.61 -8.97 40.18
C ILE A 770 22.45 -9.65 41.55
N CYS A 771 23.12 -10.79 41.77
CA CYS A 771 23.26 -11.41 43.07
C CYS A 771 24.71 -11.30 43.54
N LEU A 772 24.90 -10.69 44.72
CA LEU A 772 26.21 -10.49 45.36
C LEU A 772 26.39 -11.54 46.46
N THR A 773 26.85 -12.72 46.03
CA THR A 773 27.13 -13.90 46.86
C THR A 773 28.64 -14.19 46.89
N SER A 774 29.07 -15.36 47.37
CA SER A 774 30.47 -15.82 47.29
C SER A 774 31.06 -15.83 45.87
N SER A 775 30.19 -15.86 44.86
CA SER A 775 30.48 -15.44 43.49
C SER A 775 29.39 -14.47 43.03
N VAL A 776 29.75 -13.54 42.13
CA VAL A 776 28.79 -12.60 41.52
C VAL A 776 27.99 -13.31 40.43
N GLN A 777 26.67 -13.12 40.45
CA GLN A 777 25.76 -13.76 39.49
C GLN A 777 24.93 -12.69 38.76
N LEU A 778 25.05 -12.63 37.44
CA LEU A 778 24.30 -11.72 36.58
C LEU A 778 23.04 -12.40 36.05
N VAL A 779 21.88 -11.79 36.23
CA VAL A 779 20.58 -12.39 35.87
C VAL A 779 19.95 -11.64 34.69
N THR A 780 19.81 -12.33 33.56
CA THR A 780 19.17 -11.83 32.33
C THR A 780 17.95 -12.66 31.94
N GLN A 781 17.16 -12.18 30.98
CA GLN A 781 16.02 -12.93 30.43
C GLN A 781 16.51 -14.15 29.64
N LEU A 782 15.91 -15.33 29.86
CA LEU A 782 16.25 -16.53 29.08
C LEU A 782 15.84 -16.36 27.60
N MET A 783 16.80 -16.52 26.68
CA MET A 783 16.55 -16.54 25.23
C MET A 783 16.36 -17.99 24.76
N PRO A 784 15.18 -18.39 24.26
CA PRO A 784 14.82 -19.80 24.09
C PRO A 784 15.53 -20.53 22.94
N TYR A 785 16.09 -19.82 21.96
CA TYR A 785 16.77 -20.43 20.80
C TYR A 785 18.31 -20.41 20.92
N GLY A 786 18.87 -20.03 22.07
CA GLY A 786 20.33 -19.99 22.28
C GLY A 786 21.02 -18.83 21.55
N CYS A 787 22.27 -19.04 21.14
CA CYS A 787 23.06 -18.06 20.39
C CYS A 787 22.93 -18.24 18.87
N LEU A 788 23.26 -17.18 18.12
CA LEU A 788 23.18 -17.15 16.67
C LEU A 788 24.20 -18.10 16.02
N LEU A 789 25.40 -18.23 16.59
CA LEU A 789 26.44 -19.15 16.09
C LEU A 789 25.95 -20.60 16.05
N ASP A 790 25.36 -21.10 17.14
CA ASP A 790 24.82 -22.45 17.18
C ASP A 790 23.56 -22.57 16.31
N TYR A 791 22.72 -21.53 16.28
CA TYR A 791 21.51 -21.53 15.46
C TYR A 791 21.83 -21.66 13.95
N VAL A 792 22.78 -20.89 13.42
CA VAL A 792 23.12 -20.93 11.98
C VAL A 792 23.77 -22.25 11.56
N ARG A 793 24.52 -22.90 12.46
CA ARG A 793 25.11 -24.22 12.24
C ARG A 793 24.05 -25.32 12.12
N HIS A 794 23.13 -25.39 13.08
CA HIS A 794 22.13 -26.46 13.14
C HIS A 794 20.99 -26.29 12.11
N HIS A 795 20.75 -25.07 11.61
CA HIS A 795 19.62 -24.76 10.73
C HIS A 795 20.03 -24.31 9.32
N ARG A 796 21.31 -24.47 8.94
CA ARG A 796 21.93 -24.02 7.68
C ARG A 796 21.01 -24.12 6.47
N ASP A 797 20.48 -25.30 6.19
CA ASP A 797 19.71 -25.60 4.97
C ASP A 797 18.24 -25.11 5.03
N SER A 798 17.86 -24.42 6.11
CA SER A 798 16.53 -23.81 6.32
C SER A 798 16.58 -22.27 6.48
N ILE A 799 17.77 -21.66 6.43
CA ILE A 799 17.96 -20.22 6.62
C ILE A 799 18.07 -19.52 5.26
N GLY A 800 17.01 -18.78 4.90
CA GLY A 800 17.01 -17.97 3.68
C GLY A 800 17.77 -16.65 3.80
N ALA A 801 18.22 -16.11 2.66
CA ALA A 801 18.98 -14.85 2.55
C ALA A 801 18.37 -13.65 3.30
N GLN A 802 17.04 -13.56 3.37
CA GLN A 802 16.33 -12.52 4.11
C GLN A 802 16.64 -12.55 5.61
N TRP A 803 16.78 -13.73 6.22
CA TRP A 803 17.08 -13.86 7.65
C TRP A 803 18.52 -13.42 7.96
N LEU A 804 19.49 -13.86 7.15
CA LEU A 804 20.90 -13.47 7.28
C LEU A 804 21.06 -11.94 7.28
N LEU A 805 20.50 -11.26 6.28
CA LEU A 805 20.56 -9.79 6.20
C LEU A 805 19.75 -9.10 7.32
N ASN A 806 18.59 -9.65 7.70
CA ASN A 806 17.81 -9.11 8.81
C ASN A 806 18.56 -9.19 10.15
N TRP A 807 19.34 -10.24 10.40
CA TRP A 807 20.18 -10.35 11.60
C TRP A 807 21.30 -9.30 11.58
N CYS A 808 21.99 -9.10 10.45
CA CYS A 808 22.97 -8.02 10.31
C CYS A 808 22.37 -6.64 10.63
N VAL A 809 21.18 -6.33 10.09
CA VAL A 809 20.45 -5.07 10.39
C VAL A 809 20.12 -4.93 11.87
N GLN A 810 19.70 -6.00 12.55
CA GLN A 810 19.35 -5.96 13.97
C GLN A 810 20.58 -5.82 14.88
N ILE A 811 21.69 -6.47 14.54
CA ILE A 811 22.97 -6.31 15.24
C ILE A 811 23.50 -4.88 15.03
N ALA A 812 23.50 -4.35 13.81
CA ALA A 812 23.91 -2.97 13.53
C ALA A 812 23.07 -1.93 14.30
N LYS A 813 21.76 -2.16 14.46
CA LYS A 813 20.88 -1.34 15.32
C LYS A 813 21.27 -1.42 16.79
N GLY A 814 21.53 -2.63 17.29
CA GLY A 814 21.99 -2.83 18.67
C GLY A 814 23.32 -2.13 18.96
N MET A 815 24.27 -2.21 18.02
CA MET A 815 25.58 -1.56 18.13
C MET A 815 25.53 -0.04 17.95
N ASN A 816 24.67 0.49 17.06
CA ASN A 816 24.42 1.93 16.95
C ASN A 816 23.89 2.50 18.28
N TYR A 817 22.99 1.77 18.96
CA TYR A 817 22.51 2.18 20.28
C TYR A 817 23.63 2.17 21.34
N LEU A 818 24.62 1.27 21.26
CA LEU A 818 25.79 1.28 22.14
C LEU A 818 26.76 2.44 21.79
N GLU A 819 26.99 2.72 20.50
CA GLU A 819 27.77 3.90 20.02
C GLU A 819 27.15 5.22 20.53
N GLU A 820 25.83 5.39 20.38
CA GLU A 820 25.07 6.55 20.88
C GLU A 820 25.02 6.66 22.42
N ARG A 821 25.39 5.60 23.15
CA ARG A 821 25.53 5.58 24.61
C ARG A 821 26.99 5.63 25.09
N HIS A 822 27.95 5.76 24.16
CA HIS A 822 29.39 5.68 24.43
C HIS A 822 29.86 4.37 25.09
N LEU A 823 29.14 3.27 24.81
CA LEU A 823 29.46 1.93 25.30
C LEU A 823 30.21 1.14 24.21
N VAL A 824 31.35 0.54 24.58
CA VAL A 824 32.16 -0.31 23.69
C VAL A 824 31.96 -1.78 24.12
N HIS A 825 31.60 -2.65 23.18
CA HIS A 825 31.25 -4.05 23.46
C HIS A 825 32.48 -4.94 23.68
N ARG A 826 33.54 -4.75 22.90
CA ARG A 826 34.86 -5.44 22.96
C ARG A 826 34.88 -6.96 22.72
N ASP A 827 33.71 -7.63 22.69
CA ASP A 827 33.56 -9.06 22.36
C ASP A 827 32.30 -9.29 21.50
N LEU A 828 32.17 -8.54 20.40
CA LEU A 828 31.09 -8.76 19.45
C LEU A 828 31.42 -9.94 18.53
N ALA A 829 30.64 -11.02 18.66
CA ALA A 829 30.78 -12.26 17.90
C ALA A 829 29.41 -12.97 17.80
N ALA A 830 29.24 -13.91 16.86
CA ALA A 830 27.97 -14.62 16.67
C ALA A 830 27.54 -15.46 17.91
N ARG A 831 28.49 -15.83 18.79
CA ARG A 831 28.22 -16.44 20.12
C ARG A 831 27.48 -15.50 21.09
N ASN A 832 27.70 -14.20 20.99
CA ASN A 832 27.19 -13.18 21.91
C ASN A 832 25.96 -12.45 21.33
N VAL A 833 25.38 -12.98 20.26
CA VAL A 833 24.08 -12.60 19.72
C VAL A 833 23.10 -13.73 20.04
N LEU A 834 22.06 -13.44 20.83
CA LEU A 834 21.07 -14.42 21.28
C LEU A 834 19.77 -14.31 20.48
N LEU A 835 19.12 -15.44 20.20
CA LEU A 835 17.84 -15.48 19.51
C LEU A 835 16.67 -15.57 20.49
N LYS A 836 15.81 -14.55 20.45
CA LYS A 836 14.48 -14.65 21.03
C LYS A 836 13.54 -15.47 20.13
N SER A 837 13.66 -15.27 18.82
CA SER A 837 12.96 -16.01 17.78
C SER A 837 13.78 -15.94 16.49
N PRO A 838 13.48 -16.74 15.46
CA PRO A 838 14.22 -16.69 14.20
C PRO A 838 14.23 -15.29 13.55
N ASN A 839 13.21 -14.46 13.81
CA ASN A 839 13.12 -13.09 13.31
C ASN A 839 13.63 -12.01 14.30
N HIS A 840 14.09 -12.35 15.50
CA HIS A 840 14.47 -11.37 16.54
C HIS A 840 15.71 -11.79 17.34
N VAL A 841 16.80 -11.03 17.19
CA VAL A 841 18.06 -11.17 17.95
C VAL A 841 18.25 -10.06 19.01
N LYS A 842 19.01 -10.38 20.07
CA LYS A 842 19.53 -9.43 21.10
C LYS A 842 21.02 -9.66 21.32
N ILE A 843 21.82 -8.60 21.37
CA ILE A 843 23.25 -8.62 21.73
C ILE A 843 23.41 -8.79 23.24
N THR A 844 24.33 -9.64 23.73
CA THR A 844 24.64 -9.84 25.15
C THR A 844 26.13 -9.61 25.44
N ASP A 845 26.52 -9.61 26.72
CA ASP A 845 27.91 -9.66 27.19
C ASP A 845 28.80 -8.45 26.81
N PHE A 846 28.21 -7.34 26.40
CA PHE A 846 28.88 -6.03 26.35
C PHE A 846 29.37 -5.60 27.76
N GLY A 847 30.47 -4.85 27.82
CA GLY A 847 31.11 -4.43 29.08
C GLY A 847 31.97 -5.51 29.74
N LEU A 848 31.48 -6.75 29.82
CA LEU A 848 32.11 -7.85 30.57
C LEU A 848 33.58 -8.14 30.21
N ALA A 849 33.97 -7.91 28.95
CA ALA A 849 35.36 -8.03 28.48
C ALA A 849 36.37 -7.21 29.32
N LYS A 850 35.96 -6.05 29.84
CA LYS A 850 36.81 -5.19 30.70
C LYS A 850 37.15 -5.87 32.04
N LEU A 851 36.25 -6.70 32.56
CA LEU A 851 36.41 -7.37 33.86
C LEU A 851 37.48 -8.47 33.85
N LEU A 852 37.78 -9.04 32.67
CA LEU A 852 38.90 -9.99 32.51
C LEU A 852 40.27 -9.30 32.43
N THR A 853 40.33 -7.97 32.30
CA THR A 853 41.57 -7.20 32.10
C THR A 853 42.02 -6.39 33.32
N ALA A 854 41.44 -6.63 34.50
CA ALA A 854 41.63 -5.78 35.68
C ALA A 854 43.05 -5.86 36.29
N ASP A 855 43.66 -7.05 36.35
CA ASP A 855 44.96 -7.30 37.01
C ASP A 855 46.02 -7.99 36.12
N GLU A 856 45.66 -8.53 34.95
CA GLU A 856 46.60 -9.26 34.08
C GLU A 856 47.21 -8.37 32.97
N LYS A 857 48.46 -7.91 33.21
CA LYS A 857 49.28 -7.19 32.22
C LYS A 857 50.23 -8.08 31.40
N GLU A 858 50.29 -9.38 31.68
CA GLU A 858 51.17 -10.32 30.99
C GLU A 858 50.40 -11.28 30.05
N TYR A 859 51.05 -11.64 28.95
CA TYR A 859 50.43 -12.33 27.83
C TYR A 859 50.50 -13.85 28.04
N HIS A 860 49.60 -14.40 28.86
CA HIS A 860 49.51 -15.86 29.04
C HIS A 860 49.08 -16.54 27.74
N ALA A 861 50.02 -17.22 27.08
CA ALA A 861 49.79 -17.92 25.81
C ALA A 861 48.88 -19.16 25.97
N ASP A 862 48.78 -19.71 27.18
CA ASP A 862 47.98 -20.90 27.50
C ASP A 862 46.48 -20.59 27.69
N GLY A 863 45.80 -20.25 26.58
CA GLY A 863 44.37 -20.51 26.41
C GLY A 863 43.35 -19.53 27.01
N GLY A 864 42.82 -18.66 26.15
CA GLY A 864 41.36 -18.54 26.05
C GLY A 864 40.60 -17.38 26.74
N LYS A 865 41.27 -16.42 27.39
CA LYS A 865 40.56 -15.28 28.04
C LYS A 865 40.07 -14.17 27.09
N VAL A 866 40.72 -13.95 25.93
CA VAL A 866 40.55 -12.74 25.11
C VAL A 866 40.22 -13.10 23.64
N PRO A 867 39.23 -12.46 22.98
CA PRO A 867 38.66 -12.90 21.70
C PRO A 867 39.48 -12.49 20.46
N ILE A 868 40.79 -12.75 20.46
CA ILE A 868 41.78 -12.20 19.51
C ILE A 868 41.35 -12.30 18.02
N LYS A 869 40.75 -13.41 17.58
CA LYS A 869 40.33 -13.60 16.17
C LYS A 869 39.18 -12.70 15.70
N TRP A 870 38.51 -11.98 16.62
CA TRP A 870 37.47 -10.99 16.34
C TRP A 870 37.96 -9.54 16.55
N MET A 871 39.15 -9.33 17.12
CA MET A 871 39.64 -8.02 17.52
C MET A 871 40.30 -7.25 16.37
N ALA A 872 40.24 -5.93 16.45
CA ALA A 872 40.98 -5.04 15.56
C ALA A 872 42.49 -5.02 15.89
N LEU A 873 43.32 -4.68 14.91
CA LEU A 873 44.78 -4.72 15.06
C LEU A 873 45.30 -3.78 16.17
N GLU A 874 44.68 -2.60 16.34
CA GLU A 874 44.98 -1.68 17.43
C GLU A 874 44.56 -2.22 18.81
N SER A 875 43.50 -3.03 18.87
CA SER A 875 43.07 -3.66 20.13
C SER A 875 43.98 -4.82 20.53
N ILE A 876 44.57 -5.53 19.55
CA ILE A 876 45.53 -6.62 19.79
C ILE A 876 46.92 -6.07 20.17
N LEU A 877 47.40 -5.03 19.47
CA LEU A 877 48.76 -4.51 19.65
C LEU A 877 48.88 -3.44 20.74
N GLN A 878 47.86 -2.60 20.94
CA GLN A 878 47.92 -1.41 21.79
C GLN A 878 46.91 -1.44 22.94
N TRP A 879 46.09 -2.49 23.03
CA TRP A 879 44.95 -2.60 23.97
C TRP A 879 43.94 -1.45 23.83
N THR A 880 43.87 -0.86 22.64
CA THR A 880 42.96 0.25 22.30
C THR A 880 41.58 -0.29 21.94
N TYR A 881 40.57 -0.01 22.78
CA TYR A 881 39.17 -0.41 22.56
C TYR A 881 38.28 0.81 22.28
N THR A 882 37.62 0.83 21.11
CA THR A 882 36.76 1.91 20.62
C THR A 882 35.55 1.38 19.85
N HIS A 883 34.57 2.23 19.54
CA HIS A 883 33.49 1.86 18.62
C HIS A 883 34.02 1.42 17.23
N GLN A 884 35.15 1.95 16.77
CA GLN A 884 35.77 1.54 15.50
C GLN A 884 36.45 0.16 15.59
N SER A 885 36.86 -0.29 16.79
CA SER A 885 37.26 -1.70 17.00
C SER A 885 36.05 -2.63 17.08
N ASP A 886 34.92 -2.19 17.64
CA ASP A 886 33.66 -2.95 17.58
C ASP A 886 33.15 -3.09 16.14
N VAL A 887 33.35 -2.09 15.27
CA VAL A 887 33.04 -2.17 13.82
C VAL A 887 33.84 -3.29 13.14
N TRP A 888 35.11 -3.47 13.49
CA TRP A 888 35.92 -4.58 13.00
C TRP A 888 35.34 -5.94 13.41
N SER A 889 35.00 -6.08 14.70
CA SER A 889 34.36 -7.28 15.26
C SER A 889 32.97 -7.54 14.67
N TYR A 890 32.21 -6.49 14.30
CA TYR A 890 30.98 -6.60 13.53
C TYR A 890 31.26 -7.16 12.13
N GLY A 891 32.30 -6.71 11.43
CA GLY A 891 32.73 -7.28 10.16
C GLY A 891 32.99 -8.79 10.26
N VAL A 892 33.70 -9.23 11.30
CA VAL A 892 33.92 -10.67 11.57
C VAL A 892 32.62 -11.39 11.92
N THR A 893 31.74 -10.78 12.71
CA THR A 893 30.42 -11.35 13.05
C THR A 893 29.52 -11.53 11.82
N VAL A 894 29.53 -10.58 10.88
CA VAL A 894 28.82 -10.73 9.59
C VAL A 894 29.43 -11.86 8.76
N TRP A 895 30.76 -12.02 8.77
CA TRP A 895 31.42 -13.14 8.11
C TRP A 895 31.04 -14.50 8.74
N GLU A 896 30.95 -14.61 10.07
CA GLU A 896 30.43 -15.81 10.75
C GLU A 896 28.99 -16.12 10.30
N ILE A 897 28.11 -15.12 10.25
CA ILE A 897 26.71 -15.28 9.80
C ILE A 897 26.65 -15.77 8.35
N MET A 898 27.39 -15.14 7.44
CA MET A 898 27.38 -15.46 6.01
C MET A 898 28.13 -16.75 5.64
N THR A 899 28.89 -17.33 6.57
CA THR A 899 29.51 -18.65 6.42
C THR A 899 28.76 -19.77 7.16
N PHE A 900 27.60 -19.47 7.77
CA PHE A 900 26.85 -20.38 8.65
C PHE A 900 27.66 -20.89 9.85
N GLY A 901 28.53 -20.04 10.39
CA GLY A 901 29.29 -20.30 11.61
C GLY A 901 30.62 -21.01 11.39
N SER A 902 31.33 -20.76 10.28
CA SER A 902 32.74 -21.15 10.15
C SER A 902 33.63 -20.44 11.18
N LYS A 903 34.75 -21.04 11.57
CA LYS A 903 35.70 -20.38 12.49
C LYS A 903 36.44 -19.25 11.75
N PRO A 904 36.48 -18.00 12.25
CA PRO A 904 37.36 -16.97 11.70
C PRO A 904 38.82 -17.42 11.80
N TYR A 905 39.61 -17.20 10.73
CA TYR A 905 41.03 -17.56 10.65
C TYR A 905 41.30 -19.00 11.13
N ASP A 906 40.53 -19.99 10.64
CA ASP A 906 40.70 -21.39 11.04
C ASP A 906 42.11 -21.91 10.72
N GLY A 907 42.60 -22.85 11.52
CA GLY A 907 43.99 -23.36 11.47
C GLY A 907 45.07 -22.39 11.98
N ILE A 908 44.86 -21.07 11.97
CA ILE A 908 45.86 -20.07 12.43
C ILE A 908 45.81 -19.94 13.96
N PRO A 909 46.94 -20.03 14.70
CA PRO A 909 46.97 -19.83 16.15
C PRO A 909 46.75 -18.35 16.52
N ALA A 910 46.18 -18.08 17.69
CA ALA A 910 45.78 -16.72 18.09
C ALA A 910 46.95 -15.72 18.16
N SER A 911 48.15 -16.18 18.51
CA SER A 911 49.39 -15.41 18.56
C SER A 911 49.82 -14.84 17.19
N GLU A 912 49.55 -15.54 16.09
CA GLU A 912 49.98 -15.13 14.75
C GLU A 912 49.03 -14.15 14.06
N ILE A 913 47.80 -13.99 14.59
CA ILE A 913 46.75 -13.14 14.01
C ILE A 913 47.23 -11.70 13.81
N ALA A 914 48.00 -11.14 14.74
CA ALA A 914 48.55 -9.78 14.61
C ALA A 914 49.48 -9.65 13.39
N THR A 915 50.31 -10.66 13.12
CA THR A 915 51.23 -10.69 11.98
C THR A 915 50.47 -10.85 10.65
N VAL A 916 49.49 -11.75 10.61
CA VAL A 916 48.61 -11.98 9.44
C VAL A 916 47.85 -10.70 9.08
N LEU A 917 47.20 -10.07 10.07
CA LEU A 917 46.47 -8.81 9.86
C LEU A 917 47.38 -7.64 9.44
N GLY A 918 48.60 -7.59 9.99
CA GLY A 918 49.62 -6.59 9.66
C GLY A 918 50.18 -6.71 8.24
N ARG A 919 50.19 -7.92 7.65
CA ARG A 919 50.50 -8.15 6.23
C ARG A 919 49.38 -7.72 5.27
N GLY A 920 48.23 -7.31 5.81
CA GLY A 920 47.03 -6.96 5.02
C GLY A 920 46.11 -8.13 4.71
N GLU A 921 46.40 -9.34 5.20
CA GLU A 921 45.55 -10.52 4.98
C GLU A 921 44.20 -10.38 5.72
N ARG A 922 43.11 -10.85 5.10
CA ARG A 922 41.72 -10.72 5.58
C ARG A 922 40.94 -12.01 5.35
N LEU A 923 39.81 -12.17 6.06
CA LEU A 923 38.91 -13.31 5.86
C LEU A 923 38.37 -13.33 4.42
N PRO A 924 38.34 -14.49 3.74
CA PRO A 924 37.94 -14.59 2.34
C PRO A 924 36.44 -14.32 2.13
N GLN A 925 36.05 -13.94 0.92
CA GLN A 925 34.64 -13.73 0.55
C GLN A 925 33.80 -15.00 0.81
N PRO A 926 32.72 -14.92 1.61
CA PRO A 926 31.82 -16.06 1.81
C PRO A 926 31.17 -16.48 0.49
N PRO A 927 31.07 -17.79 0.16
CA PRO A 927 30.59 -18.26 -1.14
C PRO A 927 29.18 -17.80 -1.53
N ILE A 928 28.32 -17.48 -0.54
CA ILE A 928 26.97 -16.98 -0.80
C ILE A 928 26.90 -15.47 -1.03
N CYS A 929 27.97 -14.69 -0.78
CA CYS A 929 27.95 -13.24 -0.86
C CYS A 929 28.35 -12.71 -2.23
N THR A 930 27.64 -11.70 -2.73
CA THR A 930 28.19 -10.86 -3.82
C THR A 930 29.29 -9.93 -3.32
N ILE A 931 30.06 -9.38 -4.27
CA ILE A 931 31.14 -8.42 -3.99
C ILE A 931 30.64 -7.20 -3.20
N ASP A 932 29.40 -6.75 -3.41
CA ASP A 932 28.79 -5.63 -2.69
C ASP A 932 28.76 -5.87 -1.17
N VAL A 933 28.38 -7.08 -0.73
CA VAL A 933 28.32 -7.44 0.69
C VAL A 933 29.72 -7.60 1.28
N TYR A 934 30.62 -8.26 0.54
CA TYR A 934 32.00 -8.48 0.96
C TYR A 934 32.77 -7.16 1.09
N MET A 935 32.56 -6.20 0.19
CA MET A 935 33.17 -4.86 0.27
C MET A 935 32.75 -4.08 1.53
N ILE A 936 31.59 -4.37 2.14
CA ILE A 936 31.25 -3.80 3.45
C ILE A 936 32.08 -4.47 4.56
N MET A 937 32.30 -5.79 4.50
CA MET A 937 33.17 -6.48 5.47
C MET A 937 34.62 -5.95 5.37
N VAL A 938 35.15 -5.82 4.15
CA VAL A 938 36.49 -5.25 3.91
C VAL A 938 36.62 -3.82 4.44
N LYS A 939 35.59 -2.97 4.27
CA LYS A 939 35.54 -1.63 4.87
C LYS A 939 35.56 -1.64 6.40
N CYS A 940 34.98 -2.66 7.04
CA CYS A 940 35.07 -2.83 8.50
C CYS A 940 36.49 -3.24 8.95
N TRP A 941 37.31 -3.80 8.05
CA TRP A 941 38.67 -4.29 8.33
C TRP A 941 39.80 -3.41 7.77
N MET A 942 39.51 -2.12 7.50
CA MET A 942 40.55 -1.13 7.20
C MET A 942 41.52 -0.98 8.39
N ILE A 943 42.83 -0.88 8.12
CA ILE A 943 43.84 -0.76 9.19
C ILE A 943 43.61 0.51 10.01
N ASP A 944 43.55 1.67 9.35
CA ASP A 944 43.15 2.92 9.98
C ASP A 944 41.72 2.82 10.54
N PRO A 945 41.51 3.04 11.85
CA PRO A 945 40.18 3.07 12.44
C PRO A 945 39.28 4.21 11.92
N SER A 946 39.84 5.33 11.46
CA SER A 946 39.02 6.47 10.97
C SER A 946 38.35 6.19 9.63
N SER A 947 38.96 5.33 8.81
CA SER A 947 38.46 4.86 7.50
C SER A 947 37.36 3.80 7.59
N ARG A 948 36.98 3.33 8.79
CA ARG A 948 35.93 2.31 9.00
C ARG A 948 34.55 2.98 9.11
N PRO A 949 33.48 2.41 8.52
CA PRO A 949 32.13 2.98 8.56
C PRO A 949 31.52 2.93 9.96
N ARG A 950 30.66 3.90 10.30
CA ARG A 950 29.96 3.91 11.61
C ARG A 950 28.80 2.92 11.63
N PHE A 951 28.31 2.54 12.82
CA PHE A 951 27.16 1.63 12.93
C PHE A 951 25.88 2.19 12.31
N LYS A 952 25.73 3.52 12.33
CA LYS A 952 24.64 4.24 11.64
C LYS A 952 24.63 4.02 10.12
N GLU A 953 25.81 3.95 9.50
CA GLU A 953 25.97 3.74 8.07
C GLU A 953 25.78 2.26 7.71
N LEU A 954 26.37 1.37 8.52
CA LEU A 954 26.19 -0.08 8.40
C LEU A 954 24.70 -0.48 8.50
N MET A 955 23.97 0.11 9.46
CA MET A 955 22.52 -0.07 9.57
C MET A 955 21.78 0.30 8.28
N VAL A 956 22.14 1.41 7.63
CA VAL A 956 21.48 1.89 6.41
C VAL A 956 21.79 0.99 5.22
N GLU A 957 23.05 0.65 4.98
CA GLU A 957 23.44 -0.19 3.84
C GLU A 957 22.92 -1.63 3.98
N PHE A 958 22.99 -2.25 5.17
CA PHE A 958 22.37 -3.56 5.38
C PHE A 958 20.83 -3.52 5.30
N SER A 959 20.18 -2.42 5.70
CA SER A 959 18.71 -2.28 5.55
C SER A 959 18.29 -2.16 4.07
N LYS A 960 19.12 -1.50 3.27
CA LYS A 960 18.98 -1.41 1.81
C LYS A 960 19.20 -2.77 1.13
N MET A 961 20.24 -3.51 1.53
CA MET A 961 20.46 -4.88 1.05
C MET A 961 19.31 -5.82 1.43
N ALA A 962 18.79 -5.72 2.66
CA ALA A 962 17.66 -6.51 3.14
C ALA A 962 16.33 -6.23 2.39
N SER A 963 16.26 -5.21 1.53
CA SER A 963 15.09 -4.93 0.68
C SER A 963 15.08 -5.67 -0.67
N ASP A 964 16.22 -6.20 -1.11
CA ASP A 964 16.35 -7.12 -2.25
C ASP A 964 17.43 -8.19 -1.96
N PRO A 965 17.19 -9.14 -1.04
CA PRO A 965 18.21 -10.13 -0.63
C PRO A 965 18.78 -10.94 -1.80
N SER A 966 17.95 -11.22 -2.80
CA SER A 966 18.27 -11.96 -4.03
C SER A 966 19.36 -11.32 -4.89
N ARG A 967 19.58 -10.01 -4.76
CA ARG A 967 20.68 -9.30 -5.44
C ARG A 967 22.02 -9.44 -4.71
N TYR A 968 21.99 -9.70 -3.41
CA TYR A 968 23.15 -9.58 -2.53
C TYR A 968 23.66 -10.92 -2.01
N LEU A 969 22.78 -11.92 -1.90
CA LEU A 969 23.12 -13.29 -1.49
C LEU A 969 22.60 -14.33 -2.48
N VAL A 970 23.44 -15.30 -2.83
CA VAL A 970 23.15 -16.43 -3.71
C VAL A 970 23.31 -17.72 -2.92
N ILE A 971 22.21 -18.34 -2.53
CA ILE A 971 22.18 -19.64 -1.85
C ILE A 971 21.81 -20.70 -2.90
N GLN A 972 22.66 -21.71 -3.11
CA GLN A 972 22.41 -22.78 -4.08
C GLN A 972 21.48 -23.84 -3.48
N GLY A 973 20.21 -23.84 -3.89
CA GLY A 973 19.22 -24.86 -3.55
C GLY A 973 17.79 -24.31 -3.56
N ASP A 974 16.95 -24.81 -4.46
CA ASP A 974 15.50 -24.55 -4.45
C ASP A 974 14.85 -25.37 -3.33
N LEU A 975 14.53 -24.75 -2.18
CA LEU A 975 13.65 -25.25 -1.12
C LEU A 975 13.17 -24.05 -0.24
N PRO A 976 12.16 -24.19 0.63
CA PRO A 976 10.90 -23.48 0.41
C PRO A 976 10.72 -22.21 1.26
N SER A 977 9.71 -21.42 0.91
CA SER A 977 9.15 -20.39 1.81
C SER A 977 8.49 -21.07 3.03
N PRO A 978 9.00 -20.90 4.26
CA PRO A 978 8.53 -21.67 5.41
C PRO A 978 7.38 -20.95 6.11
N SER A 979 6.19 -21.02 5.51
CA SER A 979 4.91 -20.81 6.20
C SER A 979 4.44 -22.08 6.93
N ASP A 980 5.35 -22.76 7.64
CA ASP A 980 5.07 -24.02 8.33
C ASP A 980 5.13 -23.87 9.86
N SER A 981 3.97 -23.58 10.44
CA SER A 981 3.78 -23.48 11.88
C SER A 981 3.70 -24.85 12.58
N ARG A 982 3.67 -25.98 11.85
CA ARG A 982 3.38 -27.30 12.43
C ARG A 982 4.60 -28.04 12.96
N PHE A 983 5.82 -27.58 12.65
CA PHE A 983 7.04 -28.14 13.23
C PHE A 983 7.21 -27.77 14.73
N TYR A 984 7.12 -26.49 15.05
CA TYR A 984 7.42 -25.96 16.39
C TYR A 984 6.52 -26.52 17.51
N SER A 985 5.27 -26.89 17.21
CA SER A 985 4.34 -27.47 18.20
C SER A 985 4.77 -28.85 18.72
N ARG A 986 5.73 -29.54 18.08
CA ARG A 986 6.26 -30.84 18.54
C ARG A 986 7.54 -30.74 19.38
N LEU A 987 8.21 -29.59 19.37
CA LEU A 987 9.42 -29.34 20.18
C LEU A 987 9.11 -28.83 21.59
N LEU A 988 7.86 -28.45 21.87
CA LEU A 988 7.38 -28.03 23.18
C LEU A 988 6.77 -29.17 24.02
N SER A 989 6.61 -30.37 23.44
CA SER A 989 6.09 -31.56 24.13
C SER A 989 7.24 -32.46 24.63
N THR A 990 8.08 -31.90 25.49
CA THR A 990 8.87 -32.69 26.46
C THR A 990 8.39 -32.29 27.85
N ASP A 991 7.95 -33.27 28.65
CA ASP A 991 7.27 -33.04 29.92
C ASP A 991 8.20 -32.36 30.94
N ASP A 992 7.79 -31.17 31.42
CA ASP A 992 8.13 -30.58 32.74
C ASP A 992 7.74 -29.08 32.87
N THR A 993 7.28 -28.40 31.81
CA THR A 993 6.92 -26.96 31.87
C THR A 993 5.52 -26.61 31.41
N GLU A 994 4.52 -26.98 32.22
CA GLU A 994 3.35 -26.11 32.34
C GLU A 994 3.74 -24.79 33.05
N ASP A 995 3.02 -23.72 32.74
CA ASP A 995 2.97 -22.47 33.51
C ASP A 995 4.25 -21.57 33.52
N VAL A 996 5.04 -21.60 32.43
CA VAL A 996 6.19 -20.70 32.16
C VAL A 996 5.80 -19.58 31.17
N ILE A 997 6.23 -18.33 31.43
CA ILE A 997 5.78 -17.11 30.71
C ILE A 997 6.98 -16.25 30.27
N ASP A 998 6.95 -15.68 29.05
CA ASP A 998 7.98 -14.79 28.50
C ASP A 998 7.90 -13.33 29.03
N PRO A 999 8.94 -12.81 29.72
CA PRO A 999 8.96 -11.44 30.27
C PRO A 999 8.78 -10.28 29.26
N ASP A 1000 9.28 -10.41 28.03
CA ASP A 1000 9.25 -9.33 27.04
C ASP A 1000 7.84 -8.99 26.53
N GLU A 1001 6.87 -9.91 26.63
CA GLU A 1001 5.46 -9.63 26.32
C GLU A 1001 4.86 -8.60 27.30
N TYR A 1002 5.52 -8.41 28.44
CA TYR A 1002 5.08 -7.57 29.55
C TYR A 1002 5.83 -6.24 29.60
N LEU A 1003 7.15 -6.25 29.30
CA LEU A 1003 8.03 -5.07 29.32
C LEU A 1003 7.75 -4.00 28.24
N LYS A 1004 6.98 -4.33 27.19
CA LYS A 1004 6.66 -3.36 26.12
C LYS A 1004 5.71 -2.26 26.58
N CYS A 1005 6.29 -1.17 27.09
CA CYS A 1005 5.63 0.13 27.11
C CYS A 1005 5.36 0.59 25.67
N LYS A 1006 4.23 1.25 25.41
CA LYS A 1006 3.84 1.70 24.06
C LYS A 1006 4.62 2.97 23.63
N GLN A 1007 5.89 2.83 23.30
CA GLN A 1007 6.54 3.79 22.41
C GLN A 1007 5.98 3.63 21.00
N SER A 1008 5.56 4.74 20.38
CA SER A 1008 4.88 4.74 19.09
C SER A 1008 5.89 4.79 17.92
N THR A 1009 6.55 3.66 17.64
CA THR A 1009 7.28 3.45 16.37
C THR A 1009 6.52 2.47 15.47
N SER A 1010 6.24 2.90 14.23
CA SER A 1010 5.27 2.22 13.36
C SER A 1010 5.94 1.16 12.46
N THR A 1011 5.79 -0.11 12.80
CA THR A 1011 5.95 -1.24 11.87
C THR A 1011 4.81 -2.25 12.07
N ARG A 1012 3.78 -2.16 11.22
CA ARG A 1012 2.53 -2.92 11.38
C ARG A 1012 2.61 -4.29 10.69
N HIS A 1013 3.27 -5.27 11.32
CA HIS A 1013 3.06 -6.67 10.95
C HIS A 1013 1.58 -7.04 11.19
N LYS A 1014 0.90 -7.51 10.14
CA LYS A 1014 -0.43 -8.12 10.27
C LYS A 1014 -0.32 -9.43 11.06
N TRP A 1015 -1.31 -9.71 11.90
CA TRP A 1015 -1.56 -11.04 12.45
C TRP A 1015 -2.90 -11.58 11.93
N PRO A 1016 -3.10 -12.91 11.86
CA PRO A 1016 -4.16 -13.50 11.04
C PRO A 1016 -5.55 -13.39 11.68
N GLU A 1017 -6.57 -13.43 10.82
CA GLU A 1017 -7.94 -13.72 11.23
C GLU A 1017 -8.07 -15.20 11.62
N VAL A 1018 -8.90 -15.49 12.63
CA VAL A 1018 -9.15 -16.87 13.09
C VAL A 1018 -10.20 -17.50 12.19
N GLN A 1019 -9.77 -18.15 11.12
CA GLN A 1019 -10.64 -19.02 10.31
C GLN A 1019 -10.68 -20.43 10.91
N LEU A 1020 -11.89 -20.90 11.23
CA LEU A 1020 -12.15 -22.24 11.75
C LEU A 1020 -11.99 -23.28 10.64
N PHE A 1021 -11.35 -24.40 10.96
CA PHE A 1021 -11.20 -25.53 10.04
C PHE A 1021 -12.53 -26.26 9.83
N ILE A 1022 -12.98 -26.37 8.58
CA ILE A 1022 -13.75 -27.52 8.07
C ILE A 1022 -12.95 -28.07 6.89
N SER A 1023 -12.76 -29.39 6.83
CA SER A 1023 -11.85 -30.04 5.88
C SER A 1023 -12.57 -31.04 4.99
N SER A 1024 -12.51 -30.85 3.67
CA SER A 1024 -12.61 -31.96 2.69
C SER A 1024 -12.14 -31.57 1.28
N VAL A 1025 -11.00 -32.14 0.88
CA VAL A 1025 -10.71 -32.75 -0.44
C VAL A 1025 -11.30 -32.09 -1.71
N PHE A 1026 -10.45 -31.54 -2.59
CA PHE A 1026 -10.14 -32.13 -3.92
C PHE A 1026 -8.92 -31.44 -4.59
N HIS A 1027 -8.53 -31.87 -5.80
CA HIS A 1027 -7.18 -31.73 -6.35
C HIS A 1027 -7.03 -30.73 -7.52
N SER A 1028 -5.79 -30.24 -7.70
CA SER A 1028 -5.10 -29.92 -8.98
C SER A 1028 -5.23 -28.56 -9.71
N ASN A 1029 -4.03 -27.98 -9.93
CA ASN A 1029 -3.43 -27.52 -11.21
C ASN A 1029 -3.40 -26.04 -11.72
N GLU A 1030 -2.20 -25.73 -12.25
CA GLU A 1030 -1.84 -24.83 -13.39
C GLU A 1030 -1.89 -23.28 -13.27
N ARG A 1031 -0.78 -22.72 -12.76
CA ARG A 1031 0.13 -21.73 -13.39
C ARG A 1031 -0.39 -20.71 -14.45
N ALA A 1032 -0.23 -19.41 -14.16
CA ALA A 1032 0.47 -18.37 -14.97
C ALA A 1032 0.46 -17.02 -14.19
N LEU A 1033 1.57 -16.30 -13.95
CA LEU A 1033 2.27 -15.32 -14.81
C LEU A 1033 1.39 -14.16 -15.33
N MET A 1034 1.78 -12.86 -15.30
CA MET A 1034 3.12 -12.25 -15.09
C MET A 1034 3.07 -10.74 -14.74
N LYS A 1035 3.84 -10.27 -13.73
CA LYS A 1035 4.62 -8.98 -13.58
C LYS A 1035 3.95 -7.60 -13.96
N GLN A 1036 4.51 -6.39 -13.75
CA GLN A 1036 5.76 -5.80 -13.18
C GLN A 1036 5.42 -4.40 -12.58
N ARG A 1037 6.00 -3.94 -11.44
CA ARG A 1037 7.04 -2.87 -11.24
C ARG A 1037 6.74 -1.45 -11.80
N CYS A 1038 7.25 -0.31 -11.31
CA CYS A 1038 8.34 0.05 -10.35
C CYS A 1038 8.01 1.45 -9.69
N PHE A 1039 8.47 1.84 -8.47
CA PHE A 1039 9.70 2.63 -8.11
C PHE A 1039 9.76 4.08 -8.71
N ILE A 1040 10.34 5.14 -8.10
CA ILE A 1040 11.46 5.26 -7.11
C ILE A 1040 11.56 6.65 -6.38
N ASP A 1041 12.49 6.78 -5.40
CA ASP A 1041 13.17 7.98 -4.81
C ASP A 1041 12.47 8.99 -3.84
N SER A 1042 13.10 9.63 -2.83
CA SER A 1042 14.36 9.50 -2.06
C SER A 1042 14.59 10.70 -1.10
N LEU A 1043 15.29 10.49 0.05
CA LEU A 1043 16.23 11.43 0.76
C LEU A 1043 15.66 12.79 1.30
N ARG A 1044 16.24 13.60 2.22
CA ARG A 1044 17.40 13.67 3.17
C ARG A 1044 17.11 14.87 4.16
N SER A 1045 17.85 15.21 5.25
CA SER A 1045 18.53 14.46 6.34
C SER A 1045 19.32 15.43 7.28
N CYS A 1046 19.16 15.33 8.62
CA CYS A 1046 20.07 15.88 9.67
C CYS A 1046 20.15 17.44 9.81
N GLN A 1047 20.70 18.10 10.87
CA GLN A 1047 21.49 17.68 12.06
C GLN A 1047 21.53 18.74 13.22
N ASN A 1048 21.92 18.33 14.45
CA ASN A 1048 22.45 19.11 15.61
C ASN A 1048 21.55 20.17 16.33
N GLY A 1049 21.71 20.48 17.64
CA GLY A 1049 22.41 19.78 18.73
C GLY A 1049 22.80 20.62 19.98
N HIS A 1050 22.50 20.11 21.20
CA HIS A 1050 23.09 20.46 22.54
C HIS A 1050 22.80 21.84 23.21
N PRO A 1051 23.03 22.02 24.55
CA PRO A 1051 22.88 21.07 25.70
C PRO A 1051 22.27 21.67 27.01
N ALA A 1052 21.83 20.77 27.93
CA ALA A 1052 21.72 20.89 29.41
C ALA A 1052 20.93 22.06 30.09
N GLY A 1053 20.27 21.90 31.25
CA GLY A 1053 19.98 20.70 32.07
C GLY A 1053 19.35 21.07 33.44
N GLU A 1054 18.75 20.10 34.14
CA GLU A 1054 18.53 19.99 35.63
C GLU A 1054 17.79 21.13 36.42
N ASN A 1055 17.05 20.91 37.54
CA ASN A 1055 16.47 19.70 38.16
C ASN A 1055 15.31 20.03 39.15
N SER A 1056 14.30 19.14 39.22
CA SER A 1056 13.43 18.76 40.37
C SER A 1056 12.69 19.72 41.34
N LEU A 1057 11.37 19.43 41.49
CA LEU A 1057 10.56 19.29 42.73
C LEU A 1057 9.93 20.47 43.54
N ALA A 1058 8.65 20.23 43.90
CA ALA A 1058 7.91 20.54 45.15
C ALA A 1058 7.29 21.93 45.47
N LEU A 1059 5.95 21.99 45.29
CA LEU A 1059 4.90 22.52 46.20
C LEU A 1059 5.09 23.80 47.08
N ARG A 1060 4.21 24.78 46.79
CA ARG A 1060 3.38 25.63 47.72
C ARG A 1060 3.93 26.93 48.36
N TYR A 1061 3.00 27.91 48.39
CA TYR A 1061 2.88 29.15 49.22
C TYR A 1061 3.71 30.43 48.91
N ILE A 1062 3.03 31.38 48.22
CA ILE A 1062 2.92 32.85 48.42
C ILE A 1062 4.13 33.64 48.98
N THR A 1063 4.74 34.53 48.17
CA THR A 1063 4.64 36.02 48.30
C THR A 1063 5.23 36.79 47.10
N ASP A 1064 4.74 38.01 46.92
CA ASP A 1064 5.10 39.10 45.97
C ASP A 1064 6.21 40.02 46.58
N PRO A 1065 6.68 41.15 46.00
CA PRO A 1065 6.98 41.57 44.62
C PRO A 1065 8.44 42.15 44.48
N THR A 1066 8.69 43.04 43.50
CA THR A 1066 9.70 44.15 43.48
C THR A 1066 11.20 43.80 43.28
N ASP A 1067 12.05 44.61 42.62
CA ASP A 1067 11.82 45.81 41.77
C ASP A 1067 13.02 46.05 40.80
N SER A 1068 12.80 46.87 39.76
CA SER A 1068 13.80 47.73 39.07
C SER A 1068 14.98 47.11 38.29
N ALA A 1069 15.69 47.79 37.36
CA ALA A 1069 15.33 48.83 36.38
C ALA A 1069 16.53 49.11 35.43
N LEU A 1070 16.29 49.90 34.37
CA LEU A 1070 17.26 50.68 33.54
C LEU A 1070 18.23 49.91 32.61
N GLU A 1071 18.80 50.49 31.53
CA GLU A 1071 18.32 51.45 30.50
C GLU A 1071 19.40 51.68 29.41
N LYS A 1072 19.07 52.39 28.31
CA LYS A 1072 19.98 53.16 27.38
C LYS A 1072 20.94 52.36 26.47
N ASP A 1073 21.38 52.85 25.29
CA ASP A 1073 20.98 53.94 24.35
C ASP A 1073 21.54 53.53 22.95
N PHE A 1074 20.88 53.67 21.78
CA PHE A 1074 20.38 54.80 20.97
C PHE A 1074 21.34 55.37 19.90
N ILE A 1075 20.74 55.80 18.77
CA ILE A 1075 21.23 56.71 17.68
C ILE A 1075 22.18 56.13 16.60
N ASP A 1076 22.15 56.55 15.30
CA ASP A 1076 21.05 56.84 14.34
C ASP A 1076 21.61 57.12 12.89
N HIS A 1077 20.73 57.42 11.91
CA HIS A 1077 20.96 58.18 10.64
C HIS A 1077 21.80 57.51 9.51
N GLU A 1078 21.75 57.80 8.19
CA GLU A 1078 20.94 58.65 7.24
C GLU A 1078 21.29 58.18 5.77
N TYR A 1079 20.70 58.52 4.59
CA TYR A 1079 19.43 59.16 4.12
C TYR A 1079 19.26 58.97 2.57
N MET A 1080 18.09 59.35 1.99
CA MET A 1080 17.80 60.03 0.66
C MET A 1080 18.57 59.69 -0.68
N ASN A 1081 18.05 59.82 -1.93
CA ASN A 1081 16.74 60.22 -2.51
C ASN A 1081 16.59 59.87 -4.03
N GLN A 1082 15.35 59.95 -4.57
CA GLN A 1082 14.94 60.38 -5.97
C GLN A 1082 15.39 59.57 -7.23
N SER A 1083 14.73 59.58 -8.41
CA SER A 1083 13.33 59.94 -8.81
C SER A 1083 12.96 59.61 -10.30
N VAL A 1084 11.66 59.36 -10.59
CA VAL A 1084 10.83 59.86 -11.75
C VAL A 1084 10.93 59.24 -13.19
N SER A 1085 9.84 58.52 -13.56
CA SER A 1085 8.98 58.48 -14.79
C SER A 1085 9.44 58.18 -16.25
N GLU A 1086 8.62 57.33 -16.92
CA GLU A 1086 8.14 57.37 -18.35
C GLU A 1086 9.16 57.17 -19.51
N THR A 1087 8.83 56.62 -20.71
CA THR A 1087 7.53 56.47 -21.44
C THR A 1087 7.53 55.28 -22.46
N SER A 1088 6.32 54.85 -22.90
CA SER A 1088 5.94 54.32 -24.24
C SER A 1088 6.57 53.04 -24.89
N GLN A 1089 5.69 52.12 -25.34
CA GLN A 1089 5.53 51.51 -26.70
C GLN A 1089 6.78 51.07 -27.55
N SER A 1090 6.77 49.99 -28.38
CA SER A 1090 5.77 48.97 -28.75
C SER A 1090 6.39 47.84 -29.62
N SER A 1091 5.78 46.65 -29.61
CA SER A 1091 5.65 45.66 -30.73
C SER A 1091 6.81 44.82 -31.32
N ARG A 1092 6.52 43.49 -31.39
CA ARG A 1092 6.74 42.51 -32.50
C ARG A 1092 8.00 41.59 -32.59
N LEU A 1093 7.64 40.31 -32.77
CA LEU A 1093 8.28 39.23 -33.58
C LEU A 1093 9.66 38.63 -33.22
N SER A 1094 9.60 37.49 -32.52
CA SER A 1094 9.95 36.12 -33.02
C SER A 1094 11.32 35.79 -33.64
N LYS A 1095 11.81 34.57 -33.32
CA LYS A 1095 12.79 33.72 -34.07
C LYS A 1095 14.26 34.20 -34.02
N VAL A 1096 15.29 33.34 -34.04
CA VAL A 1096 15.42 31.89 -33.72
C VAL A 1096 16.92 31.52 -33.56
N LEU A 1097 17.21 30.43 -32.83
CA LEU A 1097 18.51 29.71 -32.72
C LEU A 1097 19.71 30.37 -31.98
N ASN A 1098 20.51 29.48 -31.39
CA ASN A 1098 21.85 29.64 -30.80
C ASN A 1098 22.93 29.72 -31.93
N PRO A 1099 24.17 30.22 -31.72
CA PRO A 1099 25.22 29.34 -31.16
C PRO A 1099 26.50 29.98 -30.52
N ASN A 1100 27.27 29.11 -29.82
CA ASN A 1100 28.74 28.96 -29.79
C ASN A 1100 29.76 30.00 -29.22
N TYR A 1101 30.54 29.47 -28.26
CA TYR A 1101 32.01 29.47 -28.09
C TYR A 1101 32.83 30.67 -27.55
N GLU A 1102 33.91 30.24 -26.86
CA GLU A 1102 35.15 30.82 -26.27
C GLU A 1102 35.68 32.15 -26.88
N ASP A 1103 36.50 32.98 -26.19
CA ASP A 1103 37.85 32.65 -25.67
C ASP A 1103 38.49 33.76 -24.77
N LEU A 1104 39.62 33.46 -24.07
CA LEU A 1104 40.70 34.36 -23.51
C LEU A 1104 40.35 35.62 -22.62
N SER A 1105 41.24 36.28 -21.82
CA SER A 1105 42.45 35.92 -21.03
C SER A 1105 43.02 37.12 -20.20
N LEU A 1106 43.67 36.90 -19.03
CA LEU A 1106 44.70 37.75 -18.34
C LEU A 1106 44.32 39.19 -17.85
N GLY A 1107 44.99 39.83 -16.87
CA GLY A 1107 46.01 39.41 -15.88
C GLY A 1107 46.78 40.57 -15.16
N TRP A 1108 47.47 40.24 -14.03
CA TRP A 1108 48.65 40.94 -13.39
C TRP A 1108 48.40 42.28 -12.63
N GLY A 1109 49.17 42.81 -11.65
CA GLY A 1109 50.42 42.49 -10.88
C GLY A 1109 50.71 43.68 -9.89
N PRO A 1110 51.89 43.92 -9.24
CA PRO A 1110 53.11 43.10 -8.99
C PRO A 1110 53.79 43.21 -7.56
N LEU A 1111 54.69 42.26 -7.23
CA LEU A 1111 56.04 42.27 -6.53
C LEU A 1111 56.50 43.36 -5.48
N PRO A 1112 57.51 43.14 -4.57
CA PRO A 1112 58.80 42.41 -4.80
C PRO A 1112 59.44 41.53 -3.67
N HIS A 1113 60.67 41.04 -3.95
CA HIS A 1113 61.53 40.02 -3.29
C HIS A 1113 62.66 40.61 -2.38
N PRO A 1114 63.43 39.81 -1.56
CA PRO A 1114 64.70 39.16 -2.02
C PRO A 1114 65.18 37.82 -1.34
N LEU A 1115 65.76 36.90 -2.16
CA LEU A 1115 67.01 36.06 -1.96
C LEU A 1115 67.11 35.04 -0.78
N GLU A 1116 67.89 33.93 -0.75
CA GLU A 1116 68.79 33.08 -1.62
C GLU A 1116 69.14 31.77 -0.80
N ASP A 1117 69.77 30.66 -1.23
CA ASP A 1117 69.86 29.83 -2.46
C ASP A 1117 70.65 28.50 -2.14
N LEU A 1118 71.09 27.71 -3.15
CA LEU A 1118 72.16 26.67 -3.20
C LEU A 1118 71.84 25.14 -3.12
N ASN A 1119 71.42 24.59 -4.28
CA ASN A 1119 72.10 23.56 -5.11
C ASN A 1119 72.28 22.04 -4.78
N THR A 1120 72.28 21.26 -5.89
CA THR A 1120 72.93 19.94 -6.17
C THR A 1120 72.45 18.64 -5.47
N SER A 1121 72.38 17.45 -6.13
CA SER A 1121 72.54 17.08 -7.56
C SER A 1121 72.07 15.65 -7.95
N GLN A 1122 71.40 15.53 -9.12
CA GLN A 1122 71.51 14.50 -10.18
C GLN A 1122 71.01 13.02 -10.05
N VAL A 1123 70.28 12.58 -11.12
CA VAL A 1123 70.32 11.25 -11.81
C VAL A 1123 69.57 10.04 -11.16
N PRO A 1124 68.83 9.16 -11.91
CA PRO A 1124 68.16 9.27 -13.22
C PRO A 1124 66.78 8.52 -13.41
N TYR A 1125 66.20 8.59 -14.63
CA TYR A 1125 65.18 7.70 -15.27
C TYR A 1125 63.70 7.67 -14.78
N GLY A 1126 62.82 7.23 -15.70
CA GLY A 1126 61.38 6.95 -15.50
C GLY A 1126 61.07 5.43 -15.40
N PRO A 1127 60.05 4.84 -16.07
CA PRO A 1127 59.35 5.30 -17.29
C PRO A 1127 57.80 5.20 -17.28
N GLU A 1128 57.20 5.55 -18.42
CA GLU A 1128 55.83 5.17 -18.85
C GLU A 1128 55.73 3.66 -19.20
N TYR A 1129 54.53 3.17 -19.58
CA TYR A 1129 54.33 2.44 -20.86
C TYR A 1129 52.84 2.10 -21.15
N LEU A 1130 52.28 2.76 -22.18
CA LEU A 1130 51.30 2.35 -23.22
C LEU A 1130 50.07 1.44 -22.87
N ASN A 1131 48.86 1.59 -23.47
CA ASN A 1131 48.45 1.59 -24.89
C ASN A 1131 48.80 0.28 -25.65
N ALA A 1132 48.02 -0.26 -26.59
CA ALA A 1132 46.80 0.22 -27.27
C ALA A 1132 45.85 -0.94 -27.69
N SER A 1133 44.68 -0.60 -28.25
CA SER A 1133 43.68 -1.51 -28.85
C SER A 1133 43.61 -1.41 -30.38
N PHE A 1134 43.34 -2.50 -31.14
CA PHE A 1134 42.55 -2.46 -32.40
C PHE A 1134 42.28 -3.82 -33.11
N LYS A 1135 41.19 -3.85 -33.91
CA LYS A 1135 40.90 -4.67 -35.11
C LYS A 1135 40.40 -6.14 -34.94
N LEU A 1136 40.07 -6.79 -36.06
CA LEU A 1136 38.81 -7.56 -36.25
C LEU A 1136 38.94 -8.74 -37.27
N ARG A 1137 38.18 -9.84 -37.07
CA ARG A 1137 37.93 -11.02 -37.98
C ARG A 1137 39.12 -11.99 -38.23
N PRO A 1138 38.92 -13.23 -38.76
CA PRO A 1138 37.68 -14.04 -38.98
C PRO A 1138 37.72 -15.52 -38.45
N LEU A 1139 36.60 -16.22 -38.68
CA LEU A 1139 36.28 -17.68 -38.76
C LEU A 1139 37.40 -18.74 -39.02
N VAL A 1140 37.11 -20.00 -38.57
CA VAL A 1140 37.41 -21.34 -39.23
C VAL A 1140 38.87 -21.84 -39.19
N THR A 1141 39.26 -23.12 -38.89
CA THR A 1141 38.56 -24.40 -38.55
C THR A 1141 39.46 -25.48 -37.89
N SER A 1142 38.81 -26.42 -37.16
CA SER A 1142 39.02 -27.90 -37.05
C SER A 1142 40.28 -28.58 -36.45
N HIS A 1143 40.08 -29.87 -36.08
CA HIS A 1143 41.01 -30.92 -35.58
C HIS A 1143 41.41 -30.81 -34.09
N SER A 1144 41.19 -31.79 -33.18
CA SER A 1144 40.84 -33.24 -33.22
C SER A 1144 41.98 -34.15 -33.70
N LEU A 1145 42.48 -35.19 -32.97
CA LEU A 1145 42.18 -35.76 -31.63
C LEU A 1145 43.47 -35.79 -30.75
N ASP A 1146 43.48 -36.23 -29.48
CA ASP A 1146 43.62 -37.66 -29.10
C ASP A 1146 43.33 -37.98 -27.59
N ASN A 1147 43.33 -39.28 -27.28
CA ASN A 1147 42.96 -39.99 -26.03
C ASN A 1147 44.20 -40.79 -25.50
N PRO A 1148 44.18 -41.62 -24.43
CA PRO A 1148 43.34 -41.78 -23.23
C PRO A 1148 44.13 -41.53 -21.90
N ASP A 1149 43.60 -41.71 -20.68
CA ASP A 1149 43.66 -43.01 -19.96
C ASP A 1149 42.78 -43.11 -18.68
N TYR A 1150 42.34 -44.35 -18.43
CA TYR A 1150 41.72 -45.01 -17.25
C TYR A 1150 40.97 -44.27 -16.12
N GLN A 1151 39.76 -44.79 -15.87
CA GLN A 1151 39.04 -44.76 -14.59
C GLN A 1151 39.35 -46.03 -13.77
N ALA A 1152 39.12 -46.03 -12.44
CA ALA A 1152 38.22 -46.98 -11.74
C ALA A 1152 38.29 -46.90 -10.20
N ASP A 1153 37.14 -47.15 -9.57
CA ASP A 1153 36.88 -47.75 -8.24
C ASP A 1153 37.73 -47.40 -6.99
N PHE A 1154 37.05 -46.95 -5.93
CA PHE A 1154 36.59 -47.91 -4.89
C PHE A 1154 35.48 -47.31 -3.98
N LEU A 1155 34.57 -48.18 -3.53
CA LEU A 1155 33.60 -47.93 -2.45
C LEU A 1155 34.20 -48.25 -1.07
N PRO A 1156 33.55 -47.83 0.02
CA PRO A 1156 33.19 -48.84 1.03
C PRO A 1156 31.69 -48.94 1.26
N GLN A 1157 31.17 -50.16 1.41
CA GLN A 1157 29.78 -50.43 1.75
C GLN A 1157 29.71 -51.32 3.01
N THR A 1158 28.90 -50.88 3.99
CA THR A 1158 28.18 -51.68 5.01
C THR A 1158 28.86 -52.87 5.72
N ILE A 1159 28.92 -52.77 7.06
CA ILE A 1159 28.74 -53.93 7.97
C ILE A 1159 27.50 -53.66 8.85
N LYS A 1160 26.92 -54.70 9.45
CA LYS A 1160 25.49 -54.80 9.80
C LYS A 1160 25.14 -54.72 11.29
N ASP A 1161 23.84 -54.49 11.52
CA ASP A 1161 22.96 -55.00 12.58
C ASP A 1161 23.40 -54.88 14.06
N ALA A 1162 22.83 -53.87 14.74
CA ALA A 1162 22.39 -53.99 16.13
C ALA A 1162 21.08 -53.22 16.34
N THR A 1163 20.04 -53.89 16.84
CA THR A 1163 18.82 -53.22 17.33
C THR A 1163 18.94 -52.99 18.82
N LEU A 1164 18.80 -51.74 19.27
CA LEU A 1164 18.50 -51.36 20.66
C LEU A 1164 18.10 -49.88 20.70
N ALA A 1165 17.64 -49.41 21.86
CA ALA A 1165 16.95 -48.12 22.02
C ALA A 1165 17.79 -47.07 22.77
N GLU A 1166 17.11 -45.98 23.17
CA GLU A 1166 17.49 -44.98 24.18
C GLU A 1166 18.25 -43.70 23.74
N ASN A 1167 17.58 -42.56 23.97
CA ASN A 1167 18.11 -41.33 24.58
C ASN A 1167 19.44 -40.75 24.09
N HIS A 1168 19.40 -39.96 23.01
CA HIS A 1168 20.44 -38.94 22.79
C HIS A 1168 20.12 -37.63 23.55
N LEU A 1169 20.92 -37.40 24.58
CA LEU A 1169 20.88 -36.24 25.47
C LEU A 1169 21.39 -34.96 24.77
N PHE A 1170 20.89 -33.79 25.15
CA PHE A 1170 21.49 -32.51 24.74
C PHE A 1170 22.86 -32.32 25.42
N LEU A 1171 23.95 -32.44 24.66
CA LEU A 1171 25.28 -31.98 25.06
C LEU A 1171 25.51 -30.53 24.58
N PRO A 1172 25.88 -29.57 25.47
CA PRO A 1172 26.15 -28.19 25.06
C PRO A 1172 27.46 -28.04 24.27
N ALA A 1173 27.59 -26.95 23.50
CA ALA A 1173 28.80 -26.61 22.72
C ALA A 1173 30.05 -26.25 23.55
N ALA A 1174 30.13 -26.66 24.83
CA ALA A 1174 31.21 -26.34 25.77
C ALA A 1174 32.36 -27.37 25.78
N GLU A 1175 32.24 -28.49 25.04
CA GLU A 1175 33.23 -29.58 25.04
C GLU A 1175 34.21 -29.56 23.84
N ASN A 1176 34.07 -28.61 22.91
CA ASN A 1176 35.08 -28.36 21.88
C ASN A 1176 36.26 -27.55 22.45
N LEU A 1177 37.18 -28.24 23.14
CA LEU A 1177 38.39 -27.68 23.76
C LEU A 1177 39.25 -26.83 22.80
N GLU A 1178 39.32 -27.22 21.52
CA GLU A 1178 40.00 -26.44 20.48
C GLU A 1178 39.44 -25.03 20.30
N TYR A 1179 38.14 -24.83 20.50
CA TYR A 1179 37.48 -23.53 20.33
C TYR A 1179 37.82 -22.54 21.46
N LEU A 1180 38.34 -23.05 22.58
CA LEU A 1180 38.85 -22.27 23.72
C LEU A 1180 40.38 -22.13 23.71
N GLY A 1181 41.07 -22.75 22.73
CA GLY A 1181 42.52 -22.63 22.56
C GLY A 1181 43.36 -23.44 23.55
N VAL A 1182 42.85 -24.59 24.04
CA VAL A 1182 43.61 -25.52 24.89
C VAL A 1182 43.74 -26.87 24.21
N GLY A 1183 44.95 -27.23 23.79
CA GLY A 1183 45.22 -28.46 23.04
C GLY A 1183 46.70 -28.67 22.71
N GLY A 1184 47.52 -28.99 23.71
CA GLY A 1184 48.95 -29.26 23.50
C GLY A 1184 49.63 -29.92 24.71
N ALA A 1185 50.14 -31.14 24.50
CA ALA A 1185 51.07 -31.89 25.36
C ALA A 1185 50.61 -32.31 26.78
N LEU A 1186 50.08 -33.55 26.89
CA LEU A 1186 50.38 -34.40 28.05
C LEU A 1186 50.23 -35.90 27.73
N HIS A 1187 51.30 -36.53 27.22
CA HIS A 1187 51.45 -38.00 27.22
C HIS A 1187 52.93 -38.42 27.23
N ALA A 1188 53.44 -38.70 28.43
CA ALA A 1188 54.62 -39.52 28.68
C ALA A 1188 54.39 -40.32 29.99
N PRO A 1189 54.96 -41.53 30.17
CA PRO A 1189 54.33 -42.53 31.04
C PRO A 1189 54.96 -42.71 32.43
N VAL A 1190 54.10 -43.15 33.37
CA VAL A 1190 54.35 -44.08 34.48
C VAL A 1190 55.67 -43.92 35.26
N ARG A 1191 55.55 -43.40 36.49
CA ARG A 1191 55.98 -44.16 37.68
C ARG A 1191 55.18 -43.79 38.92
#